data_AF-A0A5E6T196-F1
#
_entry.id   AF-A0A5E6T196-F1
#
_cell.length_a   1.000
_cell.length_b   1.000
_cell.length_c   1.000
_cell.angle_alpha   90.00
_cell.angle_beta   90.00
_cell.angle_gamma   90.00
#
_symmetry.space_group_name_H-M   'P 1'
#
loop_
_entity.id
_entity.type
_entity.pdbx_description
1 polymer ?
#
loop_
_entity_poly.entity_id
_entity_poly.type
_entity_poly.pdbx_seq_one_letter_code
_entity_poly.pdbx_strand_id
1 'polypeptide(L)'
;MSLLDSPNPHHAFVEQQLPRWAQHLSQEDWQRLRQSLQLPIALAGVDPDLFTASAQGAAILASQAALRQAQRALAIALKDFKGVMAFAEPLLQSRLQQVHNLSLDVRQAQLLEYRSLQVPWAWDLQTRRKPISLLQAALHNFLPDQAFDQPSALLRRLTPGQAPSPTQLLPLTPADFATLCRTLDLGHAYQTHLNAQFTPATRRLWIAATQARLRADVELARWLLRIDAPLQGRLLALADGPDPLLPARQVTLFGIALHDVLLFGQPGHRVTAWIPGDSRLPLYEYDSLHSLARQLKTRLCQAGFRRFFLGFVPHDQQAHVLHLLQYHLADGDNDVNRDWTLQDGAQLHLDTLAIDGEPFTWLWQQYTARARQQALQLAVPTADIDAQRQQQLRDTWNNAALTFLNAAAFFVPGLGEAMMAVVAWQLLDEVIEGAQAWQQGDVDTALAHLESVALNVGVIVGLGVAGKVLPKLFNSTVMERLVPVRRADGNTRLWRPQLDAYRSPHGLGEDTAANALGQYVEGARHYLKLDGAVFEQRFDPTEGQWRLVHPADASAYQPVLEHNGQGSWRLAHEQPLTWSTPRLLRRLGPMTEGLDDAELEQARLISATSAGELRRMQVHNEPTPPLLGDTLERLQAWRQVRGTGRGIEAFDTVYDAPMAADERVNLLLRRFPRLTRPLARRLIDSQAPAWQVQQAPPARLLQQAAQVNQDLPLVRAFEGLHLPQLANSDSQRLIFACLERLPGWSPALRMELRGGSSEGPLLARAGTPQAAQRLSLVRRADGYRSTDAEHSTDLVQAIHDALPAAQRMAMYPGGESGQLNAKLLALASEQRSEVPRWLWSARTTGWPEQGRLRGGFERLRDYPQGEVRAALNLRYRRLFPASSDDETQVQFTRWHDNLLNPDTQVQALEQQYDTLQRDLQLWAGNHPSRRDAIEIFTRSWQRVSIRRLDDDTWIHTLELDLLDLQDQDLASLQLPGGFEHVQELSLEDNHHLTQLPPSWLQQLPQLQRLSLRGNRFNHIPQVPYPERLLSLDLEENRITWDAQQQQRLNQHTQLHALSLADNPLIEAPDVSTLTELVGLDMSNTSLTRLPVGLQIMQEPFLLDLSSNQFTHLPEELMLPFDSAQAMCLESEYLSQEVLDQIDAYYQREGVDLLVAHSDYDELLQGLTAWHLQIWEQLPLTYRRDLRSLYDTTLFDTHPDIFRERFAQQLGRLGTDNMFRMVALGRPASDLLTLQVRVIG
;
A
#
# COMPACT_ATOMS: atom_id res chain seq x y z
N MET A 1 3.64 23.45 16.02
CA MET A 1 3.15 22.40 15.11
C MET A 1 1.80 21.95 15.63
N SER A 2 0.87 21.60 14.75
CA SER A 2 -0.49 21.19 15.17
C SER A 2 -0.51 19.70 15.56
N LEU A 3 -1.51 19.30 16.34
CA LEU A 3 -1.81 17.88 16.61
C LEU A 3 -2.75 17.26 15.55
N LEU A 4 -3.06 18.01 14.46
CA LEU A 4 -3.99 17.59 13.39
C LEU A 4 -3.27 16.96 12.19
N ASP A 5 -1.93 16.94 12.20
CA ASP A 5 -1.09 16.43 11.10
C ASP A 5 -0.51 15.01 11.38
N SER A 6 -0.96 14.35 12.46
CA SER A 6 -0.49 13.00 12.82
C SER A 6 -1.27 11.92 12.06
N PRO A 7 -0.61 11.04 11.28
CA PRO A 7 -1.30 9.93 10.63
C PRO A 7 -1.84 8.94 11.66
N ASN A 8 -2.99 8.32 11.36
CA ASN A 8 -3.60 7.32 12.25
C ASN A 8 -2.62 6.16 12.50
N PRO A 9 -2.32 5.80 13.77
CA PRO A 9 -1.27 4.83 14.10
C PRO A 9 -1.54 3.41 13.57
N HIS A 10 -2.75 3.13 13.10
CA HIS A 10 -3.12 1.84 12.53
C HIS A 10 -3.12 1.81 10.99
N HIS A 11 -2.80 2.90 10.27
CA HIS A 11 -2.86 2.90 8.79
C HIS A 11 -2.10 1.72 8.19
N ALA A 12 -0.80 1.60 8.49
CA ALA A 12 0.05 0.51 7.99
C ALA A 12 -0.38 -0.88 8.49
N PHE A 13 -1.11 -0.96 9.60
CA PHE A 13 -1.67 -2.23 10.09
C PHE A 13 -2.93 -2.62 9.30
N VAL A 14 -3.86 -1.67 9.11
CA VAL A 14 -5.08 -1.85 8.31
C VAL A 14 -4.71 -2.15 6.86
N GLU A 15 -3.72 -1.46 6.31
CA GLU A 15 -3.14 -1.72 4.98
C GLU A 15 -2.54 -3.13 4.82
N GLN A 16 -2.01 -3.72 5.89
CA GLN A 16 -1.47 -5.09 5.91
C GLN A 16 -2.51 -6.18 6.17
N GLN A 17 -3.55 -5.90 6.98
CA GLN A 17 -4.63 -6.85 7.25
C GLN A 17 -5.76 -6.77 6.21
N LEU A 18 -5.96 -5.63 5.57
CA LEU A 18 -6.85 -5.51 4.42
C LEU A 18 -6.34 -6.46 3.33
N PRO A 19 -7.17 -7.40 2.86
CA PRO A 19 -6.78 -8.26 1.76
C PRO A 19 -6.43 -7.46 0.50
N ARG A 20 -5.48 -7.96 -0.28
CA ARG A 20 -5.03 -7.34 -1.55
C ARG A 20 -6.15 -7.07 -2.57
N TRP A 21 -7.31 -7.73 -2.44
CA TRP A 21 -8.48 -7.46 -3.30
C TRP A 21 -9.25 -6.21 -2.87
N ALA A 22 -9.34 -5.92 -1.57
CA ALA A 22 -10.07 -4.78 -1.04
C ALA A 22 -9.47 -3.44 -1.49
N GLN A 23 -8.15 -3.42 -1.70
CA GLN A 23 -7.35 -2.31 -2.22
C GLN A 23 -7.66 -1.95 -3.69
N HIS A 24 -8.38 -2.81 -4.42
CA HIS A 24 -8.75 -2.60 -5.83
C HIS A 24 -10.22 -2.16 -6.02
N LEU A 25 -11.07 -2.34 -5.00
CA LEU A 25 -12.48 -1.95 -5.04
C LEU A 25 -12.66 -0.47 -5.40
N SER A 26 -13.60 -0.17 -6.31
CA SER A 26 -13.96 1.20 -6.62
C SER A 26 -14.69 1.87 -5.44
N GLN A 27 -14.81 3.20 -5.48
CA GLN A 27 -15.62 3.92 -4.50
C GLN A 27 -17.10 3.47 -4.53
N GLU A 28 -17.61 3.06 -5.69
CA GLU A 28 -18.98 2.54 -5.84
C GLU A 28 -19.14 1.11 -5.27
N ASP A 29 -18.07 0.31 -5.25
CA ASP A 29 -18.05 -0.99 -4.57
C ASP A 29 -18.06 -0.82 -3.04
N TRP A 30 -17.24 0.09 -2.51
CA TRP A 30 -17.23 0.42 -1.08
C TRP A 30 -18.58 0.99 -0.61
N GLN A 31 -19.20 1.86 -1.40
CA GLN A 31 -20.56 2.34 -1.13
C GLN A 31 -21.59 1.20 -1.12
N ARG A 32 -21.53 0.25 -2.06
CA ARG A 32 -22.42 -0.93 -2.08
C ARG A 32 -22.20 -1.87 -0.88
N LEU A 33 -20.94 -2.10 -0.47
CA LEU A 33 -20.61 -2.87 0.73
C LEU A 33 -21.21 -2.20 1.99
N ARG A 34 -21.00 -0.89 2.17
CA ARG A 34 -21.55 -0.13 3.30
C ARG A 34 -23.08 -0.14 3.31
N GLN A 35 -23.72 0.07 2.16
CA GLN A 35 -25.18 0.03 2.04
C GLN A 35 -25.77 -1.35 2.41
N SER A 36 -25.08 -2.46 2.09
CA SER A 36 -25.57 -3.82 2.40
C SER A 36 -25.67 -4.17 3.90
N LEU A 37 -24.97 -3.41 4.77
CA LEU A 37 -25.08 -3.52 6.24
C LEU A 37 -25.98 -2.44 6.87
N GLN A 38 -26.46 -1.49 6.09
CA GLN A 38 -27.26 -0.36 6.54
C GLN A 38 -28.76 -0.54 6.25
N LEU A 39 -29.57 0.32 6.89
CA LEU A 39 -30.89 0.65 6.40
C LEU A 39 -30.79 1.63 5.22
N PRO A 40 -31.73 1.60 4.26
CA PRO A 40 -31.98 2.71 3.35
C PRO A 40 -32.06 4.07 4.07
N ILE A 41 -31.58 5.12 3.38
CA ILE A 41 -31.33 6.47 3.93
C ILE A 41 -32.60 7.18 4.46
N ALA A 42 -33.78 6.62 4.18
CA ALA A 42 -35.12 7.15 4.50
C ALA A 42 -35.45 7.32 6.01
N LEU A 43 -34.51 7.05 6.92
CA LEU A 43 -34.63 7.30 8.37
C LEU A 43 -33.74 8.46 8.87
N ALA A 44 -32.99 9.12 7.98
CA ALA A 44 -32.20 10.30 8.34
C ALA A 44 -33.10 11.47 8.78
N GLY A 45 -32.82 12.03 9.97
CA GLY A 45 -33.56 13.16 10.54
C GLY A 45 -34.75 12.79 11.45
N VAL A 46 -34.96 11.50 11.74
CA VAL A 46 -35.90 11.06 12.79
C VAL A 46 -35.24 11.19 14.18
N ASP A 47 -36.00 11.67 15.17
CA ASP A 47 -35.59 11.72 16.57
C ASP A 47 -35.34 10.29 17.13
N PRO A 48 -34.14 9.99 17.66
CA PRO A 48 -33.79 8.63 18.12
C PRO A 48 -34.65 8.11 19.29
N ASP A 49 -35.05 8.99 20.21
CA ASP A 49 -35.80 8.60 21.41
C ASP A 49 -37.26 8.34 21.04
N LEU A 50 -37.85 9.17 20.17
CA LEU A 50 -39.19 8.92 19.62
C LEU A 50 -39.22 7.71 18.67
N PHE A 51 -38.15 7.45 17.92
CA PHE A 51 -38.04 6.27 17.07
C PHE A 51 -38.00 4.98 17.89
N THR A 52 -37.10 4.90 18.88
CA THR A 52 -36.92 3.72 19.75
C THR A 52 -38.13 3.45 20.65
N ALA A 53 -38.84 4.49 21.10
CA ALA A 53 -40.08 4.36 21.86
C ALA A 53 -41.28 3.86 21.03
N SER A 54 -41.20 3.88 19.70
CA SER A 54 -42.29 3.45 18.82
C SER A 54 -42.25 1.94 18.56
N ALA A 55 -43.42 1.27 18.56
CA ALA A 55 -43.51 -0.17 18.30
C ALA A 55 -42.94 -0.58 16.93
N GLN A 56 -43.15 0.26 15.90
CA GLN A 56 -42.63 0.02 14.55
C GLN A 56 -41.12 0.29 14.45
N GLY A 57 -40.59 1.31 15.15
CA GLY A 57 -39.14 1.54 15.23
C GLY A 57 -38.42 0.43 16.00
N ALA A 58 -39.00 -0.07 17.08
CA ALA A 58 -38.53 -1.25 17.79
C ALA A 58 -38.53 -2.52 16.88
N ALA A 59 -39.58 -2.72 16.08
CA ALA A 59 -39.63 -3.80 15.09
C ALA A 59 -38.55 -3.67 14.00
N ILE A 60 -38.30 -2.44 13.51
CA ILE A 60 -37.21 -2.15 12.55
C ILE A 60 -35.83 -2.40 13.18
N LEU A 61 -35.62 -2.10 14.46
CA LEU A 61 -34.36 -2.37 15.15
C LEU A 61 -34.15 -3.87 15.40
N ALA A 62 -35.23 -4.60 15.72
CA ALA A 62 -35.20 -6.05 15.91
C ALA A 62 -34.95 -6.81 14.60
N SER A 63 -35.64 -6.45 13.50
CA SER A 63 -35.45 -7.09 12.20
C SER A 63 -34.06 -6.85 11.62
N GLN A 64 -33.48 -5.65 11.82
CA GLN A 64 -32.07 -5.39 11.53
C GLN A 64 -31.11 -6.23 12.37
N ALA A 65 -31.37 -6.40 13.67
CA ALA A 65 -30.51 -7.21 14.54
C ALA A 65 -30.49 -8.68 14.06
N ALA A 66 -31.66 -9.22 13.72
CA ALA A 66 -31.80 -10.54 13.10
C ALA A 66 -31.10 -10.63 11.73
N LEU A 67 -31.23 -9.61 10.87
CA LEU A 67 -30.54 -9.53 9.59
C LEU A 67 -29.01 -9.55 9.74
N ARG A 68 -28.46 -8.70 10.62
CA ARG A 68 -27.01 -8.69 10.92
C ARG A 68 -26.53 -10.03 11.46
N GLN A 69 -27.32 -10.68 12.33
CA GLN A 69 -27.00 -12.01 12.86
C GLN A 69 -27.01 -13.08 11.76
N ALA A 70 -27.99 -13.06 10.84
CA ALA A 70 -28.08 -14.01 9.74
C ALA A 70 -26.96 -13.81 8.69
N GLN A 71 -26.69 -12.56 8.30
CA GLN A 71 -25.57 -12.18 7.43
C GLN A 71 -24.23 -12.63 8.03
N ARG A 72 -24.00 -12.39 9.33
CA ARG A 72 -22.78 -12.83 10.02
C ARG A 72 -22.67 -14.36 10.12
N ALA A 73 -23.78 -15.07 10.39
CA ALA A 73 -23.78 -16.52 10.43
C ALA A 73 -23.45 -17.14 9.06
N LEU A 74 -23.97 -16.56 7.97
CA LEU A 74 -23.60 -16.90 6.60
C LEU A 74 -22.12 -16.57 6.32
N ALA A 75 -21.61 -15.42 6.76
CA ALA A 75 -20.23 -15.01 6.56
C ALA A 75 -19.21 -15.92 7.27
N ILE A 76 -19.57 -16.44 8.46
CA ILE A 76 -18.79 -17.45 9.18
C ILE A 76 -18.81 -18.79 8.43
N ALA A 77 -19.98 -19.22 7.93
CA ALA A 77 -20.11 -20.45 7.16
C ALA A 77 -19.48 -20.41 5.75
N LEU A 78 -19.18 -19.20 5.25
CA LEU A 78 -18.44 -18.94 4.01
C LEU A 78 -17.05 -18.35 4.28
N LYS A 79 -16.47 -18.53 5.48
CA LYS A 79 -15.12 -18.03 5.80
C LYS A 79 -14.04 -18.59 4.88
N ASP A 80 -14.19 -19.83 4.45
CA ASP A 80 -13.26 -20.49 3.52
C ASP A 80 -13.60 -20.24 2.03
N PHE A 81 -14.64 -19.45 1.74
CA PHE A 81 -14.91 -18.95 0.39
C PHE A 81 -13.81 -17.96 0.00
N LYS A 82 -13.13 -18.25 -1.11
CA LYS A 82 -12.15 -17.37 -1.75
C LYS A 82 -12.65 -17.01 -3.14
N GLY A 83 -12.60 -15.74 -3.51
CA GLY A 83 -12.78 -15.34 -4.90
C GLY A 83 -11.62 -15.79 -5.79
N VAL A 84 -11.82 -15.68 -7.11
CA VAL A 84 -10.98 -16.33 -8.12
C VAL A 84 -9.50 -15.98 -7.99
N MET A 85 -9.17 -14.71 -7.78
CA MET A 85 -7.80 -14.23 -7.67
C MET A 85 -7.13 -14.76 -6.39
N ALA A 86 -7.83 -14.73 -5.25
CA ALA A 86 -7.31 -15.19 -3.96
C ALA A 86 -7.26 -16.73 -3.84
N PHE A 87 -7.99 -17.44 -4.68
CA PHE A 87 -7.85 -18.88 -4.86
C PHE A 87 -6.64 -19.24 -5.75
N ALA A 88 -6.53 -18.60 -6.92
CA ALA A 88 -5.55 -18.95 -7.94
C ALA A 88 -4.12 -18.44 -7.66
N GLU A 89 -3.96 -17.24 -7.10
CA GLU A 89 -2.65 -16.63 -6.78
C GLU A 89 -1.71 -17.58 -6.00
N PRO A 90 -2.11 -18.13 -4.83
CA PRO A 90 -1.22 -19.03 -4.07
C PRO A 90 -1.01 -20.40 -4.74
N LEU A 91 -1.96 -20.87 -5.56
CA LEU A 91 -1.81 -22.13 -6.29
C LEU A 91 -0.79 -21.98 -7.42
N LEU A 92 -0.88 -20.89 -8.19
CA LEU A 92 0.06 -20.56 -9.26
C LEU A 92 1.47 -20.30 -8.70
N GLN A 93 1.58 -19.50 -7.64
CA GLN A 93 2.87 -19.26 -6.95
C GLN A 93 3.48 -20.55 -6.39
N SER A 94 2.68 -21.40 -5.73
CA SER A 94 3.17 -22.69 -5.22
C SER A 94 3.62 -23.61 -6.36
N ARG A 95 2.92 -23.62 -7.50
CA ARG A 95 3.30 -24.43 -8.66
C ARG A 95 4.58 -23.92 -9.33
N LEU A 96 4.72 -22.60 -9.52
CA LEU A 96 5.95 -21.95 -10.02
C LEU A 96 7.15 -22.24 -9.10
N GLN A 97 6.96 -22.17 -7.79
CA GLN A 97 7.98 -22.47 -6.79
C GLN A 97 8.36 -23.96 -6.75
N GLN A 98 7.40 -24.87 -6.98
CA GLN A 98 7.65 -26.33 -7.00
C GLN A 98 8.34 -26.82 -8.27
N VAL A 99 7.96 -26.29 -9.45
CA VAL A 99 8.43 -26.78 -10.75
C VAL A 99 9.67 -26.03 -11.24
N HIS A 100 9.72 -24.71 -11.02
CA HIS A 100 10.76 -23.83 -11.57
C HIS A 100 11.54 -23.05 -10.49
N ASN A 101 11.33 -23.36 -9.21
CA ASN A 101 11.96 -22.65 -8.07
C ASN A 101 11.68 -21.13 -8.04
N LEU A 102 10.56 -20.68 -8.63
CA LEU A 102 10.26 -19.27 -8.85
C LEU A 102 9.28 -18.68 -7.82
N SER A 103 9.80 -17.81 -6.95
CA SER A 103 9.03 -16.93 -6.06
C SER A 103 8.88 -15.54 -6.68
N LEU A 104 7.65 -15.18 -7.07
CA LEU A 104 7.33 -13.91 -7.73
C LEU A 104 5.87 -13.48 -7.46
N ASP A 105 5.62 -12.18 -7.55
CA ASP A 105 4.28 -11.61 -7.49
C ASP A 105 3.60 -11.78 -8.86
N VAL A 106 2.70 -12.76 -8.97
CA VAL A 106 2.00 -13.11 -10.21
C VAL A 106 0.98 -12.05 -10.67
N ARG A 107 0.72 -11.00 -9.87
CA ARG A 107 -0.14 -9.86 -10.25
C ARG A 107 0.66 -8.73 -10.91
N GLN A 108 1.90 -8.51 -10.46
CA GLN A 108 2.79 -7.50 -11.04
C GLN A 108 3.64 -8.07 -12.18
N ALA A 109 4.01 -9.35 -12.07
CA ALA A 109 4.64 -10.07 -13.15
C ALA A 109 3.68 -10.17 -14.34
N GLN A 110 4.19 -9.95 -15.54
CA GLN A 110 3.42 -9.81 -16.77
C GLN A 110 3.86 -10.83 -17.82
N LEU A 111 2.88 -11.38 -18.54
CA LEU A 111 3.09 -11.90 -19.88
C LEU A 111 3.06 -10.70 -20.82
N LEU A 112 4.24 -10.34 -21.35
CA LEU A 112 4.32 -9.49 -22.53
C LEU A 112 4.29 -10.43 -23.72
N GLU A 113 3.12 -10.51 -24.34
CA GLU A 113 2.94 -11.19 -25.63
C GLU A 113 3.27 -10.17 -26.72
N TYR A 114 4.42 -10.35 -27.36
CA TYR A 114 4.70 -9.66 -28.60
C TYR A 114 4.08 -10.41 -29.77
N ARG A 115 3.50 -9.65 -30.70
CA ARG A 115 3.53 -10.03 -32.10
C ARG A 115 4.63 -9.21 -32.76
N SER A 116 5.76 -9.88 -32.95
CA SER A 116 6.64 -9.58 -34.07
C SER A 116 5.83 -9.88 -35.35
N LEU A 117 5.75 -8.95 -36.30
CA LEU A 117 5.47 -9.32 -37.69
C LEU A 117 6.75 -10.01 -38.16
N GLN A 118 6.78 -11.34 -37.97
CA GLN A 118 8.02 -12.11 -37.80
C GLN A 118 9.00 -11.97 -38.97
N VAL A 119 10.01 -11.11 -38.78
CA VAL A 119 11.24 -11.08 -39.58
C VAL A 119 12.48 -11.09 -38.68
N PRO A 120 13.42 -12.06 -38.83
CA PRO A 120 14.49 -12.32 -37.85
C PRO A 120 15.57 -11.23 -37.62
N TRP A 121 15.40 -10.01 -38.12
CA TRP A 121 16.56 -9.17 -38.46
C TRP A 121 16.32 -7.66 -38.53
N ALA A 122 15.10 -7.17 -38.34
CA ALA A 122 14.79 -5.74 -38.37
C ALA A 122 15.01 -5.09 -36.99
N TRP A 123 14.82 -3.76 -36.89
CA TRP A 123 14.29 -3.23 -35.64
C TRP A 123 12.80 -3.54 -35.54
N ASP A 124 12.35 -3.55 -34.30
CA ASP A 124 11.01 -3.86 -33.89
C ASP A 124 9.93 -2.95 -34.52
N LEU A 125 9.37 -3.39 -35.67
CA LEU A 125 7.99 -3.05 -36.03
C LEU A 125 7.01 -3.86 -35.16
N GLN A 126 7.17 -3.71 -33.84
CA GLN A 126 6.39 -4.35 -32.81
C GLN A 126 5.01 -3.68 -32.69
N THR A 127 3.98 -4.38 -33.13
CA THR A 127 2.62 -4.16 -32.60
C THR A 127 2.53 -4.72 -31.18
N ARG A 128 3.22 -4.05 -30.25
CA ARG A 128 3.34 -4.42 -28.84
C ARG A 128 1.94 -4.55 -28.21
N ARG A 129 1.52 -5.78 -27.92
CA ARG A 129 0.27 -5.99 -27.18
C ARG A 129 0.40 -5.47 -25.76
N LYS A 130 -0.74 -5.04 -25.22
CA LYS A 130 -0.88 -4.51 -23.86
C LYS A 130 -0.54 -5.62 -22.84
N PRO A 131 0.54 -5.51 -22.03
CA PRO A 131 1.00 -6.62 -21.19
C PRO A 131 0.04 -6.93 -20.05
N ILE A 132 -0.43 -8.18 -19.99
CA ILE A 132 -1.32 -8.72 -18.97
C ILE A 132 -0.53 -9.40 -17.85
N SER A 133 -1.08 -9.49 -16.64
CA SER A 133 -0.38 -10.19 -15.54
C SER A 133 -0.39 -11.72 -15.69
N LEU A 134 0.61 -12.40 -15.11
CA LEU A 134 0.71 -13.86 -15.15
C LEU A 134 -0.52 -14.55 -14.54
N LEU A 135 -1.08 -14.00 -13.46
CA LEU A 135 -2.29 -14.52 -12.83
C LEU A 135 -3.52 -14.44 -13.76
N GLN A 136 -3.63 -13.39 -14.56
CA GLN A 136 -4.72 -13.23 -15.53
C GLN A 136 -4.56 -14.23 -16.68
N ALA A 137 -3.35 -14.34 -17.25
CA ALA A 137 -3.04 -15.30 -18.30
C ALA A 137 -3.29 -16.76 -17.84
N ALA A 138 -2.89 -17.10 -16.62
CA ALA A 138 -3.13 -18.42 -16.03
C ALA A 138 -4.62 -18.75 -15.80
N LEU A 139 -5.45 -17.74 -15.52
CA LEU A 139 -6.90 -17.89 -15.37
C LEU A 139 -7.66 -18.00 -16.70
N HIS A 140 -7.13 -17.37 -17.76
CA HIS A 140 -7.65 -17.52 -19.13
C HIS A 140 -7.35 -18.89 -19.73
N ASN A 141 -6.28 -19.52 -19.24
CA ASN A 141 -5.74 -20.76 -19.76
C ASN A 141 -5.21 -20.59 -21.20
N PHE A 142 -4.56 -21.63 -21.72
CA PHE A 142 -3.83 -21.58 -22.99
C PHE A 142 -4.31 -22.69 -23.92
N LEU A 143 -4.20 -22.48 -25.24
CA LEU A 143 -4.51 -23.53 -26.22
C LEU A 143 -3.51 -24.69 -26.13
N PRO A 144 -3.85 -25.92 -26.59
CA PRO A 144 -2.95 -27.06 -26.55
C PRO A 144 -1.60 -26.80 -27.21
N ASP A 145 -1.64 -26.13 -28.36
CA ASP A 145 -0.51 -25.93 -29.27
C ASP A 145 -0.17 -24.43 -29.43
N GLN A 146 -0.27 -23.65 -28.34
CA GLN A 146 -0.08 -22.19 -28.39
C GLN A 146 1.39 -21.82 -28.61
N ALA A 147 1.70 -21.32 -29.81
CA ALA A 147 2.93 -20.61 -30.11
C ALA A 147 2.97 -19.22 -29.44
N PHE A 148 4.18 -18.69 -29.27
CA PHE A 148 4.44 -17.34 -28.79
C PHE A 148 5.55 -16.75 -29.66
N ASP A 149 5.24 -15.68 -30.39
CA ASP A 149 6.21 -15.00 -31.23
C ASP A 149 7.20 -14.27 -30.32
N GLN A 150 8.48 -14.42 -30.59
CA GLN A 150 9.52 -13.71 -29.85
C GLN A 150 9.39 -12.17 -30.07
N PRO A 151 9.89 -11.31 -29.15
CA PRO A 151 10.56 -11.61 -27.89
C PRO A 151 9.52 -11.73 -26.75
N SER A 152 8.37 -12.37 -27.00
CA SER A 152 7.36 -12.66 -25.97
C SER A 152 7.99 -13.28 -24.73
N ALA A 153 7.77 -12.65 -23.58
CA ALA A 153 8.48 -13.01 -22.38
C ALA A 153 7.69 -12.73 -21.11
N LEU A 154 8.12 -13.42 -20.04
CA LEU A 154 7.56 -13.26 -18.72
C LEU A 154 8.42 -12.24 -17.96
N LEU A 155 7.81 -11.13 -17.56
CA LEU A 155 8.43 -9.99 -16.90
C LEU A 155 7.99 -9.89 -15.44
N ARG A 156 8.76 -9.18 -14.62
CA ARG A 156 8.46 -8.83 -13.23
C ARG A 156 7.51 -7.65 -13.10
N ARG A 157 7.63 -6.68 -14.02
CA ARG A 157 6.74 -5.53 -14.27
C ARG A 157 7.34 -4.70 -15.42
N LEU A 158 6.51 -4.11 -16.27
CA LEU A 158 6.90 -3.18 -17.32
C LEU A 158 6.08 -1.88 -17.28
N THR A 159 6.73 -0.76 -17.55
CA THR A 159 6.09 0.57 -17.64
C THR A 159 5.44 0.74 -19.03
N PRO A 160 4.29 1.42 -19.15
CA PRO A 160 3.82 1.95 -20.43
C PRO A 160 4.89 2.82 -21.09
N GLY A 161 5.08 2.69 -22.40
CA GLY A 161 6.07 3.48 -23.16
C GLY A 161 7.54 3.13 -22.94
N GLN A 162 7.88 2.10 -22.15
CA GLN A 162 9.27 1.64 -21.98
C GLN A 162 9.48 0.22 -22.50
N ALA A 163 10.64 -0.05 -23.10
CA ALA A 163 11.08 -1.39 -23.51
C ALA A 163 11.47 -2.28 -22.30
N PRO A 164 11.35 -3.62 -22.40
CA PRO A 164 11.68 -4.53 -21.31
C PRO A 164 13.18 -4.67 -21.09
N SER A 165 13.64 -4.46 -19.85
CA SER A 165 15.05 -4.60 -19.47
C SER A 165 15.39 -6.01 -18.90
N PRO A 166 16.64 -6.49 -19.05
CA PRO A 166 17.09 -7.81 -18.55
C PRO A 166 16.75 -8.09 -17.09
N THR A 167 16.90 -7.09 -16.21
CA THR A 167 16.63 -7.25 -14.77
C THR A 167 15.15 -7.43 -14.45
N GLN A 168 14.26 -7.11 -15.39
CA GLN A 168 12.82 -7.35 -15.28
C GLN A 168 12.43 -8.76 -15.77
N LEU A 169 13.25 -9.49 -16.51
CA LEU A 169 12.85 -10.77 -17.09
C LEU A 169 12.90 -11.94 -16.09
N LEU A 170 12.06 -12.95 -16.35
CA LEU A 170 11.94 -14.16 -15.55
C LEU A 170 12.57 -15.35 -16.30
N PRO A 171 13.26 -16.28 -15.60
CA PRO A 171 13.85 -17.48 -16.20
C PRO A 171 12.79 -18.58 -16.38
N LEU A 172 11.76 -18.28 -17.19
CA LEU A 172 10.68 -19.18 -17.56
C LEU A 172 10.09 -18.72 -18.89
N THR A 173 9.96 -19.61 -19.87
CA THR A 173 9.40 -19.26 -21.19
C THR A 173 7.87 -19.14 -21.12
N PRO A 174 7.22 -18.36 -22.02
CA PRO A 174 5.77 -18.37 -22.14
C PRO A 174 5.18 -19.75 -22.44
N ALA A 175 5.88 -20.60 -23.21
CA ALA A 175 5.44 -21.96 -23.55
C ALA A 175 5.49 -22.92 -22.34
N ASP A 176 6.55 -22.86 -21.54
CA ASP A 176 6.62 -23.61 -20.27
C ASP A 176 5.53 -23.17 -19.30
N PHE A 177 5.29 -21.85 -19.22
CA PHE A 177 4.25 -21.27 -18.37
C PHE A 177 2.84 -21.66 -18.85
N ALA A 178 2.58 -21.66 -20.16
CA ALA A 178 1.34 -22.16 -20.74
C ALA A 178 1.10 -23.64 -20.40
N THR A 179 2.15 -24.46 -20.54
CA THR A 179 2.14 -25.89 -20.17
C THR A 179 1.86 -26.09 -18.67
N LEU A 180 2.50 -25.29 -17.81
CA LEU A 180 2.27 -25.28 -16.36
C LEU A 180 0.83 -24.91 -16.02
N CYS A 181 0.26 -23.89 -16.67
CA CYS A 181 -1.10 -23.43 -16.41
C CYS A 181 -2.15 -24.45 -16.88
N ARG A 182 -1.99 -25.02 -18.07
CA ARG A 182 -2.83 -26.12 -18.58
C ARG A 182 -2.80 -27.34 -17.65
N THR A 183 -1.62 -27.66 -17.10
CA THR A 183 -1.43 -28.76 -16.12
C THR A 183 -2.01 -28.45 -14.74
N LEU A 184 -2.07 -27.16 -14.36
CA LEU A 184 -2.61 -26.71 -13.07
C LEU A 184 -4.15 -26.61 -13.08
N ASP A 185 -4.75 -26.41 -14.25
CA ASP A 185 -6.20 -26.27 -14.51
C ASP A 185 -6.93 -25.45 -13.43
N LEU A 186 -6.57 -24.17 -13.35
CA LEU A 186 -7.14 -23.23 -12.37
C LEU A 186 -8.66 -23.07 -12.54
N GLY A 187 -9.19 -23.26 -13.76
CA GLY A 187 -10.63 -23.27 -14.02
C GLY A 187 -11.35 -24.45 -13.36
N HIS A 188 -10.90 -25.67 -13.62
CA HIS A 188 -11.47 -26.87 -13.00
C HIS A 188 -11.30 -26.86 -11.47
N ALA A 189 -10.13 -26.41 -10.99
CA ALA A 189 -9.85 -26.26 -9.57
C ALA A 189 -10.79 -25.24 -8.91
N TYR A 190 -11.02 -24.08 -9.53
CA TYR A 190 -11.91 -23.04 -8.99
C TYR A 190 -13.38 -23.45 -9.03
N GLN A 191 -13.83 -24.13 -10.10
CA GLN A 191 -15.18 -24.72 -10.16
C GLN A 191 -15.39 -25.77 -9.05
N THR A 192 -14.38 -26.60 -8.77
CA THR A 192 -14.43 -27.58 -7.67
C THR A 192 -14.55 -26.89 -6.31
N HIS A 193 -13.73 -25.86 -6.06
CA HIS A 193 -13.80 -25.03 -4.84
C HIS A 193 -15.14 -24.32 -4.68
N LEU A 194 -15.66 -23.68 -5.73
CA LEU A 194 -16.96 -23.01 -5.71
C LEU A 194 -18.10 -23.98 -5.31
N ASN A 195 -18.10 -25.18 -5.90
CA ASN A 195 -19.09 -26.20 -5.59
C ASN A 195 -18.99 -26.72 -4.14
N ALA A 196 -17.79 -26.80 -3.57
CA ALA A 196 -17.59 -27.21 -2.17
C ALA A 196 -18.24 -26.22 -1.17
N GLN A 197 -18.36 -24.94 -1.52
CA GLN A 197 -18.99 -23.91 -0.67
C GLN A 197 -20.53 -23.94 -0.72
N PHE A 198 -21.15 -24.54 -1.75
CA PHE A 198 -22.61 -24.57 -1.94
C PHE A 198 -23.29 -25.76 -1.24
N THR A 199 -23.03 -25.88 0.06
CA THR A 199 -23.55 -26.96 0.92
C THR A 199 -25.03 -26.76 1.36
N PRO A 200 -25.70 -27.82 1.87
CA PRO A 200 -27.00 -27.69 2.55
C PRO A 200 -26.96 -26.86 3.85
N ALA A 201 -25.79 -26.50 4.38
CA ALA A 201 -25.67 -25.57 5.50
C ALA A 201 -25.65 -24.12 5.02
N THR A 202 -24.81 -23.78 4.04
CA THR A 202 -24.73 -22.43 3.47
C THR A 202 -26.01 -22.05 2.75
N ARG A 203 -26.68 -22.98 2.04
CA ARG A 203 -28.05 -22.76 1.51
C ARG A 203 -29.03 -22.28 2.58
N ARG A 204 -29.06 -22.93 3.76
CA ARG A 204 -30.00 -22.57 4.84
C ARG A 204 -29.68 -21.19 5.43
N LEU A 205 -28.40 -20.87 5.60
CA LEU A 205 -27.97 -19.57 6.11
C LEU A 205 -28.20 -18.44 5.09
N TRP A 206 -28.05 -18.72 3.80
CA TRP A 206 -28.37 -17.77 2.73
C TRP A 206 -29.87 -17.49 2.67
N ILE A 207 -30.70 -18.54 2.69
CA ILE A 207 -32.16 -18.38 2.76
C ILE A 207 -32.58 -17.59 4.00
N ALA A 208 -32.00 -17.89 5.17
CA ALA A 208 -32.28 -17.15 6.40
C ALA A 208 -31.87 -15.67 6.33
N ALA A 209 -30.73 -15.34 5.70
CA ALA A 209 -30.30 -13.95 5.47
C ALA A 209 -31.24 -13.21 4.51
N THR A 210 -31.62 -13.85 3.41
CA THR A 210 -32.56 -13.30 2.41
C THR A 210 -33.98 -13.11 2.99
N GLN A 211 -34.46 -14.05 3.80
CA GLN A 211 -35.72 -13.92 4.55
C GLN A 211 -35.65 -12.81 5.60
N ALA A 212 -34.56 -12.72 6.37
CA ALA A 212 -34.37 -11.64 7.33
C ALA A 212 -34.30 -10.26 6.65
N ARG A 213 -33.77 -10.19 5.41
CA ARG A 213 -33.77 -8.95 4.64
C ARG A 213 -35.17 -8.55 4.20
N LEU A 214 -35.97 -9.47 3.65
CA LEU A 214 -37.36 -9.19 3.31
C LEU A 214 -38.12 -8.64 4.53
N ARG A 215 -37.92 -9.21 5.74
CA ARG A 215 -38.53 -8.67 6.97
C ARG A 215 -38.09 -7.23 7.27
N ALA A 216 -36.80 -6.92 7.17
CA ALA A 216 -36.31 -5.56 7.37
C ALA A 216 -36.90 -4.55 6.36
N ASP A 217 -36.98 -4.94 5.07
CA ASP A 217 -37.57 -4.11 4.01
C ASP A 217 -39.10 -3.92 4.21
N VAL A 218 -39.81 -4.96 4.67
CA VAL A 218 -41.25 -4.92 4.99
C VAL A 218 -41.53 -3.98 6.17
N GLU A 219 -40.77 -4.08 7.27
CA GLU A 219 -40.98 -3.21 8.43
C GLU A 219 -40.65 -1.74 8.12
N LEU A 220 -39.67 -1.49 7.25
CA LEU A 220 -39.35 -0.16 6.75
C LEU A 220 -40.42 0.36 5.78
N ALA A 221 -40.88 -0.46 4.83
CA ALA A 221 -41.97 -0.09 3.90
C ALA A 221 -43.26 0.24 4.66
N ARG A 222 -43.54 -0.47 5.76
CA ARG A 222 -44.67 -0.18 6.65
C ARG A 222 -44.53 1.18 7.34
N TRP A 223 -43.35 1.51 7.86
CA TRP A 223 -43.04 2.81 8.47
C TRP A 223 -43.17 3.97 7.48
N LEU A 224 -42.67 3.78 6.26
CA LEU A 224 -42.76 4.74 5.15
C LEU A 224 -44.16 4.81 4.49
N LEU A 225 -45.16 4.11 5.06
CA LEU A 225 -46.53 4.02 4.57
C LEU A 225 -46.62 3.59 3.08
N ARG A 226 -45.83 2.59 2.69
CA ARG A 226 -45.77 2.01 1.32
C ARG A 226 -46.52 0.69 1.18
N ILE A 227 -46.91 0.10 2.31
CA ILE A 227 -47.78 -1.06 2.46
C ILE A 227 -48.70 -0.85 3.67
N ASP A 228 -49.85 -1.52 3.69
CA ASP A 228 -50.74 -1.54 4.84
C ASP A 228 -50.40 -2.68 5.83
N ALA A 229 -51.11 -2.75 6.95
CA ALA A 229 -50.87 -3.77 7.98
C ALA A 229 -51.28 -5.20 7.54
N PRO A 230 -52.40 -5.42 6.83
CA PRO A 230 -52.70 -6.71 6.19
C PRO A 230 -51.57 -7.23 5.28
N LEU A 231 -51.02 -6.39 4.41
CA LEU A 231 -49.95 -6.76 3.48
C LEU A 231 -48.62 -6.98 4.22
N GLN A 232 -48.29 -6.14 5.21
CA GLN A 232 -47.17 -6.35 6.13
C GLN A 232 -47.23 -7.74 6.78
N GLY A 233 -48.34 -8.10 7.41
CA GLY A 233 -48.50 -9.39 8.08
C GLY A 233 -48.33 -10.59 7.14
N ARG A 234 -48.78 -10.48 5.89
CA ARG A 234 -48.65 -11.54 4.88
C ARG A 234 -47.25 -11.64 4.29
N LEU A 235 -46.55 -10.53 4.08
CA LEU A 235 -45.14 -10.54 3.65
C LEU A 235 -44.20 -11.04 4.75
N LEU A 236 -44.49 -10.75 6.02
CA LEU A 236 -43.79 -11.34 7.16
C LEU A 236 -44.02 -12.86 7.24
N ALA A 237 -45.27 -13.32 7.06
CA ALA A 237 -45.58 -14.76 6.99
C ALA A 237 -44.91 -15.44 5.78
N LEU A 238 -44.84 -14.77 4.63
CA LEU A 238 -44.12 -15.26 3.44
C LEU A 238 -42.63 -15.51 3.73
N ALA A 239 -42.03 -14.70 4.61
CA ALA A 239 -40.64 -14.89 5.06
C ALA A 239 -40.47 -16.04 6.09
N ASP A 240 -41.55 -16.69 6.54
CA ASP A 240 -41.55 -17.94 7.32
C ASP A 240 -41.90 -19.18 6.45
N GLY A 241 -42.73 -19.01 5.42
CA GLY A 241 -43.09 -20.07 4.47
C GLY A 241 -44.03 -19.59 3.35
N PRO A 242 -44.23 -20.36 2.27
CA PRO A 242 -45.00 -19.91 1.10
C PRO A 242 -46.47 -19.62 1.42
N ASP A 243 -46.96 -18.41 1.13
CA ASP A 243 -48.38 -18.04 1.14
C ASP A 243 -49.01 -18.31 -0.25
N PRO A 244 -49.91 -19.30 -0.41
CA PRO A 244 -50.57 -19.61 -1.69
C PRO A 244 -51.43 -18.46 -2.22
N LEU A 245 -51.86 -17.53 -1.36
CA LEU A 245 -52.65 -16.36 -1.72
C LEU A 245 -51.76 -15.16 -2.11
N LEU A 246 -50.43 -15.25 -2.00
CA LEU A 246 -49.47 -14.21 -2.36
C LEU A 246 -48.35 -14.80 -3.25
N PRO A 247 -48.67 -15.26 -4.47
CA PRO A 247 -47.69 -15.92 -5.33
C PRO A 247 -46.53 -14.99 -5.68
N ALA A 248 -45.31 -15.51 -5.58
CA ALA A 248 -44.11 -14.84 -6.05
C ALA A 248 -43.92 -15.06 -7.56
N ARG A 249 -43.41 -14.05 -8.25
CA ARG A 249 -43.14 -14.06 -9.70
C ARG A 249 -41.80 -13.38 -9.97
N GLN A 250 -41.06 -13.90 -10.94
CA GLN A 250 -39.85 -13.26 -11.45
C GLN A 250 -40.22 -12.17 -12.47
N VAL A 251 -39.51 -11.05 -12.46
CA VAL A 251 -39.67 -9.99 -13.47
C VAL A 251 -38.84 -10.30 -14.72
N THR A 252 -39.40 -10.05 -15.90
CA THR A 252 -38.62 -9.93 -17.15
C THR A 252 -38.63 -8.49 -17.65
N LEU A 253 -37.48 -8.00 -18.12
CA LEU A 253 -37.31 -6.69 -18.75
C LEU A 253 -36.93 -6.91 -20.22
N PHE A 254 -37.75 -6.43 -21.15
CA PHE A 254 -37.63 -6.73 -22.59
C PHE A 254 -37.53 -8.25 -22.89
N GLY A 255 -38.20 -9.08 -22.08
CA GLY A 255 -38.13 -10.55 -22.16
C GLY A 255 -36.97 -11.18 -21.39
N ILE A 256 -36.00 -10.40 -20.93
CA ILE A 256 -34.80 -10.89 -20.22
C ILE A 256 -35.09 -10.99 -18.73
N ALA A 257 -34.89 -12.18 -18.17
CA ALA A 257 -35.27 -12.53 -16.81
C ALA A 257 -34.32 -11.87 -15.78
N LEU A 258 -34.89 -11.03 -14.90
CA LEU A 258 -34.14 -10.38 -13.82
C LEU A 258 -33.94 -11.35 -12.65
N HIS A 259 -32.74 -11.36 -12.09
CA HIS A 259 -32.41 -12.08 -10.88
C HIS A 259 -32.76 -11.26 -9.63
N ASP A 260 -33.04 -11.94 -8.51
CA ASP A 260 -33.24 -11.37 -7.16
C ASP A 260 -34.43 -10.39 -6.96
N VAL A 261 -34.94 -9.77 -8.03
CA VAL A 261 -36.15 -8.94 -8.03
C VAL A 261 -37.40 -9.82 -8.11
N LEU A 262 -38.28 -9.71 -7.10
CA LEU A 262 -39.54 -10.45 -7.03
C LEU A 262 -40.75 -9.51 -7.08
N LEU A 263 -41.83 -9.97 -7.70
CA LEU A 263 -43.17 -9.43 -7.51
C LEU A 263 -44.02 -10.40 -6.70
N PHE A 264 -44.83 -9.85 -5.80
CA PHE A 264 -45.81 -10.57 -5.00
C PHE A 264 -47.22 -10.13 -5.41
N GLY A 265 -48.06 -11.09 -5.82
CA GLY A 265 -49.43 -10.83 -6.28
C GLY A 265 -49.73 -11.42 -7.66
N GLN A 266 -50.98 -11.24 -8.13
CA GLN A 266 -51.43 -11.76 -9.41
C GLN A 266 -51.36 -10.71 -10.54
N PRO A 267 -50.94 -11.07 -11.76
CA PRO A 267 -51.00 -10.18 -12.92
C PRO A 267 -52.42 -9.64 -13.15
N GLY A 268 -52.53 -8.36 -13.50
CA GLY A 268 -53.81 -7.66 -13.68
C GLY A 268 -54.41 -7.05 -12.41
N HIS A 269 -53.85 -7.33 -11.24
CA HIS A 269 -54.23 -6.73 -9.95
C HIS A 269 -53.09 -5.89 -9.36
N ARG A 270 -53.26 -5.43 -8.11
CA ARG A 270 -52.19 -4.85 -7.30
C ARG A 270 -51.02 -5.82 -7.16
N VAL A 271 -49.81 -5.29 -7.32
CA VAL A 271 -48.55 -6.04 -7.22
C VAL A 271 -47.61 -5.32 -6.27
N THR A 272 -46.99 -6.07 -5.36
CA THR A 272 -45.93 -5.54 -4.50
C THR A 272 -44.59 -5.90 -5.14
N ALA A 273 -43.75 -4.92 -5.43
CA ALA A 273 -42.40 -5.17 -5.91
C ALA A 273 -41.41 -5.17 -4.73
N TRP A 274 -40.48 -6.12 -4.73
CA TRP A 274 -39.32 -6.15 -3.85
C TRP A 274 -38.04 -6.08 -4.69
N ILE A 275 -37.24 -5.05 -4.43
CA ILE A 275 -35.96 -4.77 -5.09
C ILE A 275 -34.91 -4.69 -3.98
N PRO A 276 -34.23 -5.82 -3.63
CA PRO A 276 -33.20 -5.85 -2.60
C PRO A 276 -32.13 -4.77 -2.85
N GLY A 277 -31.67 -4.10 -1.79
CA GLY A 277 -30.68 -3.02 -1.90
C GLY A 277 -31.15 -1.65 -2.39
N ASP A 278 -32.42 -1.47 -2.78
CA ASP A 278 -32.90 -0.14 -3.21
C ASP A 278 -32.96 0.85 -2.02
N SER A 279 -32.07 1.84 -2.03
CA SER A 279 -31.92 2.83 -0.95
C SER A 279 -33.06 3.85 -0.83
N ARG A 280 -34.09 3.79 -1.68
CA ARG A 280 -35.28 4.65 -1.65
C ARG A 280 -36.59 3.87 -1.54
N LEU A 281 -36.73 2.76 -2.26
CA LEU A 281 -37.98 2.00 -2.38
C LEU A 281 -37.70 0.47 -2.46
N PRO A 282 -37.17 -0.16 -1.39
CA PRO A 282 -36.85 -1.60 -1.39
C PRO A 282 -38.11 -2.46 -1.52
N LEU A 283 -39.24 -2.01 -1.00
CA LEU A 283 -40.53 -2.68 -1.13
C LEU A 283 -41.67 -1.65 -1.22
N TYR A 284 -42.57 -1.83 -2.19
CA TYR A 284 -43.67 -0.88 -2.49
C TYR A 284 -44.84 -1.58 -3.21
N GLU A 285 -46.09 -1.23 -2.86
CA GLU A 285 -47.30 -1.72 -3.53
C GLU A 285 -47.74 -0.80 -4.69
N TYR A 286 -47.94 -1.37 -5.88
CA TYR A 286 -48.37 -0.68 -7.09
C TYR A 286 -49.75 -1.16 -7.54
N ASP A 287 -50.60 -0.24 -8.01
CA ASP A 287 -51.95 -0.58 -8.52
C ASP A 287 -51.95 -1.51 -9.74
N SER A 288 -50.82 -1.63 -10.46
CA SER A 288 -50.62 -2.57 -11.56
C SER A 288 -49.13 -2.72 -11.91
N LEU A 289 -48.80 -3.76 -12.69
CA LEU A 289 -47.47 -3.91 -13.32
C LEU A 289 -47.10 -2.70 -14.20
N HIS A 290 -48.07 -2.09 -14.89
CA HIS A 290 -47.84 -0.87 -15.67
C HIS A 290 -47.48 0.34 -14.79
N SER A 291 -48.04 0.44 -13.57
CA SER A 291 -47.69 1.48 -12.60
C SER A 291 -46.24 1.32 -12.10
N LEU A 292 -45.77 0.08 -11.90
CA LEU A 292 -44.36 -0.21 -11.63
C LEU A 292 -43.47 0.16 -12.82
N ALA A 293 -43.83 -0.26 -14.04
CA ALA A 293 -43.07 0.04 -15.25
C ALA A 293 -42.90 1.55 -15.46
N ARG A 294 -43.95 2.34 -15.19
CA ARG A 294 -43.93 3.80 -15.25
C ARG A 294 -42.96 4.42 -14.23
N GLN A 295 -42.84 3.86 -13.03
CA GLN A 295 -41.89 4.37 -12.04
C GLN A 295 -40.44 3.97 -12.40
N LEU A 296 -40.22 2.71 -12.78
CA LEU A 296 -38.89 2.23 -13.19
C LEU A 296 -38.38 2.98 -14.42
N LYS A 297 -39.25 3.29 -15.40
CA LYS A 297 -38.95 4.15 -16.55
C LYS A 297 -38.23 5.45 -16.15
N THR A 298 -38.77 6.21 -15.21
CA THR A 298 -38.15 7.48 -14.75
C THR A 298 -36.89 7.25 -13.91
N ARG A 299 -36.80 6.14 -13.18
CA ARG A 299 -35.63 5.85 -12.32
C ARG A 299 -34.44 5.30 -13.09
N LEU A 300 -34.66 4.54 -14.16
CA LEU A 300 -33.61 3.99 -15.04
C LEU A 300 -32.90 5.07 -15.88
N CYS A 301 -33.46 6.27 -15.97
CA CYS A 301 -32.75 7.45 -16.46
C CYS A 301 -31.63 7.91 -15.50
N GLN A 302 -31.75 7.68 -14.19
CA GLN A 302 -30.76 8.11 -13.19
C GLN A 302 -29.57 7.14 -13.18
N ALA A 303 -28.34 7.63 -13.42
CA ALA A 303 -27.15 6.81 -13.63
C ALA A 303 -26.87 5.84 -12.47
N GLY A 304 -26.87 6.34 -11.23
CA GLY A 304 -26.60 5.51 -10.06
C GLY A 304 -27.65 4.41 -9.87
N PHE A 305 -28.93 4.68 -10.14
CA PHE A 305 -29.96 3.65 -10.08
C PHE A 305 -29.88 2.67 -11.25
N ARG A 306 -29.56 3.14 -12.47
CA ARG A 306 -29.36 2.28 -13.64
C ARG A 306 -28.21 1.30 -13.43
N ARG A 307 -27.05 1.76 -12.96
CA ARG A 307 -25.89 0.89 -12.67
C ARG A 307 -26.18 -0.12 -11.56
N PHE A 308 -26.93 0.28 -10.53
CA PHE A 308 -27.45 -0.63 -9.51
C PHE A 308 -28.41 -1.69 -10.11
N PHE A 309 -29.40 -1.26 -10.87
CA PHE A 309 -30.46 -2.13 -11.41
C PHE A 309 -29.95 -3.10 -12.48
N LEU A 310 -28.94 -2.72 -13.28
CA LEU A 310 -28.27 -3.63 -14.21
C LEU A 310 -27.59 -4.81 -13.50
N GLY A 311 -27.28 -4.70 -12.20
CA GLY A 311 -26.79 -5.82 -11.39
C GLY A 311 -27.79 -7.00 -11.24
N PHE A 312 -29.07 -6.78 -11.55
CA PHE A 312 -30.09 -7.83 -11.61
C PHE A 312 -30.19 -8.52 -12.99
N VAL A 313 -29.55 -7.98 -14.02
CA VAL A 313 -29.56 -8.53 -15.39
C VAL A 313 -28.44 -9.58 -15.53
N PRO A 314 -28.65 -10.70 -16.27
CA PRO A 314 -27.58 -11.63 -16.64
C PRO A 314 -26.39 -10.89 -17.26
N HIS A 315 -25.17 -11.17 -16.82
CA HIS A 315 -24.00 -10.34 -17.17
C HIS A 315 -23.69 -10.33 -18.68
N ASP A 316 -23.85 -11.49 -19.33
CA ASP A 316 -23.80 -11.68 -20.78
C ASP A 316 -24.86 -10.86 -21.56
N GLN A 317 -25.87 -10.34 -20.88
CA GLN A 317 -26.98 -9.58 -21.47
C GLN A 317 -27.07 -8.13 -20.95
N GLN A 318 -26.16 -7.72 -20.05
CA GLN A 318 -26.16 -6.36 -19.49
C GLN A 318 -25.93 -5.28 -20.56
N ALA A 319 -25.01 -5.50 -21.51
CA ALA A 319 -24.78 -4.58 -22.63
C ALA A 319 -26.02 -4.49 -23.55
N HIS A 320 -26.66 -5.62 -23.85
CA HIS A 320 -27.86 -5.67 -24.69
C HIS A 320 -29.06 -4.98 -24.01
N VAL A 321 -29.31 -5.23 -22.72
CA VAL A 321 -30.35 -4.54 -21.94
C VAL A 321 -30.05 -3.05 -21.80
N LEU A 322 -28.79 -2.66 -21.64
CA LEU A 322 -28.39 -1.25 -21.62
C LEU A 322 -28.69 -0.56 -22.95
N HIS A 323 -28.39 -1.18 -24.09
CA HIS A 323 -28.75 -0.69 -25.43
C HIS A 323 -30.27 -0.58 -25.61
N LEU A 324 -31.04 -1.59 -25.19
CA LEU A 324 -32.51 -1.53 -25.21
C LEU A 324 -33.07 -0.42 -24.31
N LEU A 325 -32.47 -0.18 -23.14
CA LEU A 325 -32.83 0.92 -22.25
C LEU A 325 -32.49 2.29 -22.85
N GLN A 326 -31.35 2.45 -23.53
CA GLN A 326 -31.02 3.67 -24.28
C GLN A 326 -32.08 3.90 -25.36
N TYR A 327 -32.24 2.94 -26.28
CA TYR A 327 -33.13 3.02 -27.44
C TYR A 327 -34.60 3.31 -27.06
N HIS A 328 -35.10 2.74 -25.96
CA HIS A 328 -36.48 2.90 -25.54
C HIS A 328 -36.74 4.04 -24.53
N LEU A 329 -35.74 4.56 -23.81
CA LEU A 329 -35.93 5.56 -22.75
C LEU A 329 -35.24 6.91 -22.97
N ALA A 330 -34.08 6.97 -23.63
CA ALA A 330 -33.23 8.16 -23.67
C ALA A 330 -33.47 9.05 -24.90
N ASP A 331 -33.32 10.37 -24.72
CA ASP A 331 -33.19 11.34 -25.81
C ASP A 331 -31.78 11.97 -25.78
N GLY A 332 -31.01 11.83 -26.85
CA GLY A 332 -29.68 12.42 -26.99
C GLY A 332 -28.50 11.60 -26.43
N ASP A 333 -27.75 12.20 -25.49
CA ASP A 333 -26.39 11.78 -25.08
C ASP A 333 -26.32 10.32 -24.60
N ASN A 334 -25.39 9.55 -25.18
CA ASN A 334 -25.23 8.11 -24.94
C ASN A 334 -24.39 7.76 -23.70
N ASP A 335 -23.81 8.75 -22.98
CA ASP A 335 -22.97 8.49 -21.80
C ASP A 335 -23.74 7.67 -20.72
N VAL A 336 -23.29 6.43 -20.54
CA VAL A 336 -23.83 5.46 -19.58
C VAL A 336 -23.69 5.94 -18.13
N ASN A 337 -22.77 6.88 -17.87
CA ASN A 337 -22.48 7.38 -16.54
C ASN A 337 -23.30 8.62 -16.13
N ARG A 338 -24.06 9.23 -17.06
CA ARG A 338 -24.88 10.44 -16.81
C ARG A 338 -26.36 10.14 -16.61
N ASP A 339 -27.07 11.05 -15.97
CA ASP A 339 -28.54 11.02 -15.94
C ASP A 339 -29.08 11.35 -17.34
N TRP A 340 -29.97 10.50 -17.86
CA TRP A 340 -30.53 10.64 -19.21
C TRP A 340 -31.79 11.49 -19.23
N THR A 341 -31.98 12.28 -20.29
CA THR A 341 -33.26 12.91 -20.61
C THR A 341 -34.24 11.84 -21.11
N LEU A 342 -35.48 11.86 -20.61
CA LEU A 342 -36.50 10.87 -20.93
C LEU A 342 -37.23 11.23 -22.23
N GLN A 343 -37.11 10.41 -23.28
CA GLN A 343 -37.73 10.71 -24.58
C GLN A 343 -39.27 10.66 -24.54
N ASP A 344 -39.89 11.47 -25.40
CA ASP A 344 -41.34 11.44 -25.61
C ASP A 344 -41.78 10.07 -26.16
N GLY A 345 -42.92 9.57 -25.67
CA GLY A 345 -43.42 8.24 -26.04
C GLY A 345 -42.66 7.04 -25.48
N ALA A 346 -41.53 7.23 -24.77
CA ALA A 346 -40.68 6.16 -24.22
C ALA A 346 -41.44 4.99 -23.57
N GLN A 347 -40.98 3.75 -23.79
CA GLN A 347 -41.66 2.52 -23.36
C GLN A 347 -40.74 1.64 -22.51
N LEU A 348 -41.31 0.91 -21.55
CA LEU A 348 -40.57 -0.07 -20.75
C LEU A 348 -41.38 -1.37 -20.74
N HIS A 349 -40.86 -2.41 -21.40
CA HIS A 349 -41.52 -3.70 -21.49
C HIS A 349 -41.17 -4.55 -20.26
N LEU A 350 -42.09 -4.61 -19.30
CA LEU A 350 -42.02 -5.53 -18.16
C LEU A 350 -43.09 -6.61 -18.28
N ASP A 351 -42.71 -7.86 -18.05
CA ASP A 351 -43.62 -8.99 -17.89
C ASP A 351 -43.16 -9.88 -16.71
N THR A 352 -43.84 -11.00 -16.45
CA THR A 352 -43.64 -11.80 -15.24
C THR A 352 -43.69 -13.31 -15.49
N LEU A 353 -42.65 -14.03 -15.09
CA LEU A 353 -42.61 -15.49 -15.10
C LEU A 353 -43.12 -16.04 -13.76
N ALA A 354 -43.82 -17.18 -13.81
CA ALA A 354 -44.22 -17.89 -12.60
C ALA A 354 -42.99 -18.56 -11.94
N ILE A 355 -42.98 -18.60 -10.61
CA ILE A 355 -41.96 -19.33 -9.84
C ILE A 355 -42.57 -20.65 -9.38
N ASP A 356 -42.07 -21.76 -9.92
CA ASP A 356 -42.52 -23.10 -9.54
C ASP A 356 -41.83 -23.55 -8.24
N GLY A 357 -42.53 -23.42 -7.11
CA GLY A 357 -42.12 -23.95 -5.81
C GLY A 357 -41.93 -22.89 -4.73
N GLU A 358 -40.99 -23.14 -3.82
CA GLU A 358 -40.71 -22.27 -2.67
C GLU A 358 -39.74 -21.13 -3.09
N PRO A 359 -40.13 -19.84 -2.98
CA PRO A 359 -39.42 -18.73 -3.62
C PRO A 359 -37.95 -18.55 -3.23
N PHE A 360 -37.57 -18.73 -1.96
CA PHE A 360 -36.19 -18.55 -1.49
C PHE A 360 -35.30 -19.73 -1.89
N THR A 361 -35.85 -20.95 -1.94
CA THR A 361 -35.19 -22.11 -2.55
C THR A 361 -34.95 -21.91 -4.03
N TRP A 362 -35.93 -21.40 -4.77
CA TRP A 362 -35.77 -21.09 -6.20
C TRP A 362 -34.72 -19.99 -6.41
N LEU A 363 -34.75 -18.91 -5.61
CA LEU A 363 -33.71 -17.87 -5.65
C LEU A 363 -32.31 -18.44 -5.42
N TRP A 364 -32.11 -19.33 -4.44
CA TRP A 364 -30.83 -20.01 -4.22
C TRP A 364 -30.37 -20.86 -5.42
N GLN A 365 -31.30 -21.51 -6.13
CA GLN A 365 -30.98 -22.28 -7.33
C GLN A 365 -30.52 -21.35 -8.48
N GLN A 366 -31.22 -20.24 -8.72
CA GLN A 366 -30.81 -19.23 -9.70
C GLN A 366 -29.46 -18.61 -9.35
N TYR A 367 -29.27 -18.22 -8.08
CA TYR A 367 -28.03 -17.68 -7.54
C TYR A 367 -26.84 -18.63 -7.75
N THR A 368 -26.97 -19.91 -7.39
CA THR A 368 -25.87 -20.89 -7.55
C THR A 368 -25.61 -21.31 -9.00
N ALA A 369 -26.62 -21.27 -9.88
CA ALA A 369 -26.44 -21.47 -11.32
C ALA A 369 -25.66 -20.31 -11.95
N ARG A 370 -26.12 -19.07 -11.72
CA ARG A 370 -25.45 -17.82 -12.14
C ARG A 370 -23.98 -17.79 -11.68
N ALA A 371 -23.73 -18.09 -10.40
CA ALA A 371 -22.38 -18.10 -9.85
C ALA A 371 -21.43 -19.10 -10.52
N ARG A 372 -21.91 -20.28 -10.94
CA ARG A 372 -21.10 -21.27 -11.69
C ARG A 372 -20.79 -20.79 -13.11
N GLN A 373 -21.82 -20.34 -13.83
CA GLN A 373 -21.71 -19.86 -15.22
C GLN A 373 -20.74 -18.69 -15.33
N GLN A 374 -20.84 -17.71 -14.41
CA GLN A 374 -19.96 -16.56 -14.36
C GLN A 374 -18.54 -16.92 -13.89
N ALA A 375 -18.37 -17.93 -13.03
CA ALA A 375 -17.04 -18.45 -12.71
C ALA A 375 -16.33 -19.09 -13.94
N LEU A 376 -17.07 -19.64 -14.92
CA LEU A 376 -16.51 -20.09 -16.23
C LEU A 376 -16.12 -18.92 -17.17
N GLN A 377 -16.41 -17.67 -16.79
CA GLN A 377 -15.90 -16.46 -17.45
C GLN A 377 -14.68 -15.87 -16.72
N LEU A 378 -14.39 -16.35 -15.50
CA LEU A 378 -13.32 -15.86 -14.62
C LEU A 378 -12.13 -16.81 -14.48
N ALA A 379 -12.37 -18.11 -14.59
CA ALA A 379 -11.35 -19.15 -14.58
C ALA A 379 -11.78 -20.26 -15.55
N VAL A 380 -11.05 -20.43 -16.66
CA VAL A 380 -11.46 -21.30 -17.76
C VAL A 380 -10.82 -22.68 -17.63
N PRO A 381 -11.61 -23.76 -17.55
CA PRO A 381 -11.06 -25.12 -17.46
C PRO A 381 -10.21 -25.49 -18.68
N THR A 382 -9.17 -26.31 -18.50
CA THR A 382 -8.24 -26.71 -19.59
C THR A 382 -8.94 -27.48 -20.71
N ALA A 383 -10.11 -28.08 -20.42
CA ALA A 383 -10.97 -28.76 -21.39
C ALA A 383 -11.92 -27.83 -22.17
N ASP A 384 -12.18 -26.61 -21.67
CA ASP A 384 -13.19 -25.67 -22.20
C ASP A 384 -12.56 -24.50 -22.99
N ILE A 385 -11.22 -24.49 -23.15
CA ILE A 385 -10.48 -23.45 -23.89
C ILE A 385 -10.20 -23.88 -25.34
N ASP A 386 -10.92 -23.26 -26.27
CA ASP A 386 -10.67 -23.35 -27.71
C ASP A 386 -10.34 -21.97 -28.32
N ALA A 387 -10.02 -21.90 -29.61
CA ALA A 387 -9.60 -20.67 -30.28
C ALA A 387 -10.70 -19.58 -30.30
N GLN A 388 -11.97 -19.97 -30.41
CA GLN A 388 -13.12 -19.05 -30.38
C GLN A 388 -13.34 -18.51 -28.96
N ARG A 389 -13.24 -19.39 -27.95
CA ARG A 389 -13.34 -19.03 -26.54
C ARG A 389 -12.19 -18.11 -26.12
N GLN A 390 -10.96 -18.40 -26.57
CA GLN A 390 -9.80 -17.56 -26.31
C GLN A 390 -9.92 -16.19 -26.98
N GLN A 391 -10.52 -16.10 -28.18
CA GLN A 391 -10.80 -14.81 -28.82
C GLN A 391 -11.81 -13.98 -28.01
N GLN A 392 -12.95 -14.57 -27.63
CA GLN A 392 -13.95 -13.89 -26.78
C GLN A 392 -13.34 -13.34 -25.46
N LEU A 393 -12.36 -14.04 -24.89
CA LEU A 393 -11.65 -13.61 -23.69
C LEU A 393 -10.63 -12.49 -23.95
N ARG A 394 -10.10 -12.34 -25.17
CA ARG A 394 -9.29 -11.17 -25.57
C ARG A 394 -10.19 -9.94 -25.76
N ASP A 395 -11.25 -10.10 -26.54
CA ASP A 395 -12.18 -9.03 -26.92
C ASP A 395 -12.81 -8.36 -25.68
N THR A 396 -13.39 -9.18 -24.80
CA THR A 396 -14.00 -8.73 -23.54
C THR A 396 -13.00 -8.06 -22.59
N TRP A 397 -11.71 -8.40 -22.63
CA TRP A 397 -10.71 -7.84 -21.73
C TRP A 397 -10.00 -6.59 -22.25
N ASN A 398 -9.90 -6.45 -23.57
CA ASN A 398 -9.46 -5.21 -24.20
C ASN A 398 -10.47 -4.07 -23.92
N ASN A 399 -11.77 -4.38 -23.91
CA ASN A 399 -12.85 -3.41 -23.72
C ASN A 399 -13.28 -3.23 -22.24
N ALA A 400 -13.05 -4.20 -21.34
CA ALA A 400 -13.46 -4.14 -19.93
C ALA A 400 -12.31 -4.00 -18.91
N ALA A 401 -11.33 -3.12 -19.20
CA ALA A 401 -10.14 -2.95 -18.37
C ALA A 401 -10.46 -2.55 -16.90
N LEU A 402 -9.73 -3.17 -15.97
CA LEU A 402 -9.76 -2.97 -14.50
C LEU A 402 -11.08 -3.28 -13.78
N THR A 403 -12.20 -2.64 -14.11
CA THR A 403 -13.42 -2.67 -13.26
C THR A 403 -13.96 -4.07 -13.01
N PHE A 404 -13.97 -4.93 -14.03
CA PHE A 404 -14.44 -6.31 -13.94
C PHE A 404 -13.58 -7.15 -12.96
N LEU A 405 -12.25 -7.02 -13.07
CA LEU A 405 -11.27 -7.74 -12.24
C LEU A 405 -11.19 -7.25 -10.80
N ASN A 406 -11.24 -5.93 -10.62
CA ASN A 406 -11.20 -5.28 -9.33
C ASN A 406 -12.39 -5.71 -8.46
N ALA A 407 -13.56 -5.88 -9.07
CA ALA A 407 -14.69 -6.55 -8.44
C ALA A 407 -14.45 -8.06 -8.30
N ALA A 408 -14.12 -8.76 -9.39
CA ALA A 408 -14.05 -10.23 -9.45
C ALA A 408 -12.99 -10.87 -8.53
N ALA A 409 -12.05 -10.09 -8.01
CA ALA A 409 -11.05 -10.57 -7.06
C ALA A 409 -11.67 -11.27 -5.83
N PHE A 410 -12.85 -10.82 -5.37
CA PHE A 410 -13.71 -11.54 -4.39
C PHE A 410 -15.13 -11.84 -4.89
N PHE A 411 -15.60 -11.13 -5.92
CA PHE A 411 -16.95 -11.25 -6.45
C PHE A 411 -17.03 -12.32 -7.56
N VAL A 412 -18.19 -12.96 -7.69
CA VAL A 412 -18.64 -13.43 -9.00
C VAL A 412 -19.67 -12.37 -9.49
N PRO A 413 -19.55 -11.78 -10.69
CA PRO A 413 -20.33 -10.61 -11.15
C PRO A 413 -21.87 -10.70 -11.12
N GLY A 414 -22.47 -10.64 -9.92
CA GLY A 414 -23.91 -10.71 -9.71
C GLY A 414 -24.36 -11.44 -8.44
N LEU A 415 -23.51 -11.72 -7.44
CA LEU A 415 -23.88 -12.51 -6.25
C LEU A 415 -24.96 -11.91 -5.31
N GLY A 416 -25.58 -10.78 -5.65
CA GLY A 416 -26.69 -10.17 -4.90
C GLY A 416 -26.32 -9.57 -3.54
N GLU A 417 -27.28 -8.90 -2.91
CA GLU A 417 -27.06 -8.12 -1.68
C GLU A 417 -26.60 -8.97 -0.48
N ALA A 418 -27.13 -10.18 -0.33
CA ALA A 418 -26.78 -11.07 0.79
C ALA A 418 -25.27 -11.38 0.83
N MET A 419 -24.62 -11.47 -0.33
CA MET A 419 -23.18 -11.71 -0.42
C MET A 419 -22.34 -10.43 -0.25
N MET A 420 -22.84 -9.25 -0.65
CA MET A 420 -22.17 -7.99 -0.32
C MET A 420 -22.06 -7.80 1.20
N ALA A 421 -23.11 -8.16 1.94
CA ALA A 421 -23.10 -8.13 3.40
C ALA A 421 -22.12 -9.16 4.01
N VAL A 422 -22.00 -10.35 3.42
CA VAL A 422 -20.99 -11.35 3.82
C VAL A 422 -19.58 -10.79 3.68
N VAL A 423 -19.27 -10.20 2.52
CA VAL A 423 -17.96 -9.61 2.23
C VAL A 423 -17.64 -8.44 3.18
N ALA A 424 -18.62 -7.58 3.46
CA ALA A 424 -18.48 -6.50 4.43
C ALA A 424 -18.21 -7.01 5.88
N TRP A 425 -18.87 -8.10 6.30
CA TRP A 425 -18.58 -8.75 7.59
C TRP A 425 -17.22 -9.46 7.65
N GLN A 426 -16.75 -10.03 6.53
CA GLN A 426 -15.43 -10.66 6.46
C GLN A 426 -14.30 -9.64 6.58
N LEU A 427 -14.37 -8.52 5.85
CA LEU A 427 -13.45 -7.39 5.98
C LEU A 427 -13.34 -6.86 7.42
N LEU A 428 -14.48 -6.81 8.12
CA LEU A 428 -14.52 -6.37 9.52
C LEU A 428 -13.90 -7.40 10.47
N ASP A 429 -14.14 -8.71 10.29
CA ASP A 429 -13.52 -9.75 11.13
C ASP A 429 -12.01 -9.89 10.84
N GLU A 430 -11.55 -9.68 9.61
CA GLU A 430 -10.12 -9.69 9.26
C GLU A 430 -9.35 -8.58 10.00
N VAL A 431 -9.87 -7.35 10.00
CA VAL A 431 -9.17 -6.21 10.60
C VAL A 431 -9.48 -6.02 12.09
N ILE A 432 -10.68 -6.36 12.58
CA ILE A 432 -11.19 -5.97 13.90
C ILE A 432 -11.67 -7.17 14.73
N GLU A 433 -11.03 -7.42 15.87
CA GLU A 433 -11.48 -8.43 16.83
C GLU A 433 -12.65 -7.91 17.68
N GLY A 434 -13.77 -8.63 17.65
CA GLY A 434 -14.94 -8.33 18.47
C GLY A 434 -15.93 -7.32 17.85
N ALA A 435 -15.84 -7.06 16.54
CA ALA A 435 -16.75 -6.19 15.80
C ALA A 435 -18.25 -6.53 15.98
N GLN A 436 -18.60 -7.76 16.40
CA GLN A 436 -19.98 -8.15 16.71
C GLN A 436 -20.66 -7.37 17.85
N ALA A 437 -19.89 -6.69 18.71
CA ALA A 437 -20.41 -5.93 19.85
C ALA A 437 -20.61 -4.42 19.53
N TRP A 438 -20.34 -4.00 18.29
CA TRP A 438 -20.27 -2.61 17.88
C TRP A 438 -21.65 -2.08 17.47
N GLN A 439 -21.92 -0.80 17.70
CA GLN A 439 -23.18 -0.17 17.28
C GLN A 439 -23.16 0.16 15.78
N GLN A 440 -24.32 0.42 15.18
CA GLN A 440 -24.43 0.68 13.73
C GLN A 440 -23.55 1.84 13.25
N GLY A 441 -23.42 2.90 14.07
CA GLY A 441 -22.50 4.01 13.79
C GLY A 441 -21.02 3.64 13.88
N ASP A 442 -20.64 2.77 14.83
CA ASP A 442 -19.27 2.26 14.93
C ASP A 442 -18.92 1.39 13.69
N VAL A 443 -19.87 0.57 13.21
CA VAL A 443 -19.69 -0.34 12.05
C VAL A 443 -19.57 0.44 10.73
N ASP A 444 -20.40 1.46 10.50
CA ASP A 444 -20.25 2.30 9.31
C ASP A 444 -18.94 3.12 9.36
N THR A 445 -18.59 3.64 10.54
CA THR A 445 -17.31 4.32 10.77
C THR A 445 -16.14 3.39 10.42
N ALA A 446 -16.16 2.14 10.90
CA ALA A 446 -15.13 1.15 10.59
C ALA A 446 -14.97 0.94 9.08
N LEU A 447 -16.07 0.65 8.36
CA LEU A 447 -16.04 0.44 6.91
C LEU A 447 -15.60 1.69 6.14
N ALA A 448 -15.99 2.90 6.57
CA ALA A 448 -15.54 4.15 5.97
C ALA A 448 -14.01 4.37 6.10
N HIS A 449 -13.39 3.88 7.18
CA HIS A 449 -11.93 3.88 7.30
C HIS A 449 -11.25 2.77 6.49
N LEU A 450 -11.87 1.59 6.35
CA LEU A 450 -11.37 0.56 5.43
C LEU A 450 -11.40 1.05 3.98
N GLU A 451 -12.51 1.66 3.55
CA GLU A 451 -12.66 2.39 2.29
C GLU A 451 -11.55 3.44 2.12
N SER A 452 -11.32 4.28 3.14
CA SER A 452 -10.33 5.34 3.05
C SER A 452 -8.88 4.82 2.96
N VAL A 453 -8.50 3.76 3.69
CA VAL A 453 -7.16 3.15 3.53
C VAL A 453 -7.02 2.50 2.16
N ALA A 454 -8.00 1.68 1.75
CA ALA A 454 -7.97 0.96 0.48
C ALA A 454 -7.82 1.89 -0.73
N LEU A 455 -8.63 2.96 -0.81
CA LEU A 455 -8.59 3.91 -1.92
C LEU A 455 -7.27 4.71 -1.96
N ASN A 456 -6.70 5.07 -0.81
CA ASN A 456 -5.39 5.76 -0.76
C ASN A 456 -4.26 4.85 -1.27
N VAL A 457 -4.26 3.56 -0.93
CA VAL A 457 -3.28 2.57 -1.43
C VAL A 457 -3.40 2.39 -2.95
N GLY A 458 -4.63 2.21 -3.46
CA GLY A 458 -4.87 2.02 -4.90
C GLY A 458 -4.39 3.19 -5.77
N VAL A 459 -4.64 4.44 -5.33
CA VAL A 459 -4.22 5.65 -6.06
C VAL A 459 -2.69 5.81 -6.12
N ILE A 460 -1.97 5.46 -5.05
CA ILE A 460 -0.50 5.57 -4.99
C ILE A 460 0.18 4.61 -5.99
N VAL A 461 -0.35 3.40 -6.17
CA VAL A 461 0.23 2.38 -7.06
C VAL A 461 -0.11 2.62 -8.54
N GLY A 462 -1.24 3.26 -8.84
CA GLY A 462 -1.81 3.33 -10.19
C GLY A 462 -1.38 4.52 -11.07
N LEU A 463 -0.98 5.66 -10.50
CA LEU A 463 -0.83 6.92 -11.27
C LEU A 463 0.53 7.63 -11.18
N GLY A 464 1.43 7.23 -10.28
CA GLY A 464 2.79 7.81 -10.20
C GLY A 464 2.89 9.30 -9.81
N VAL A 465 1.77 9.97 -9.54
CA VAL A 465 1.75 11.41 -9.20
C VAL A 465 2.23 11.64 -7.76
N ALA A 466 3.27 12.45 -7.62
CA ALA A 466 3.81 12.83 -6.32
C ALA A 466 2.89 13.79 -5.54
N GLY A 467 2.05 13.21 -4.68
CA GLY A 467 1.60 13.85 -3.43
C GLY A 467 0.26 14.61 -3.46
N LYS A 468 -0.76 13.97 -2.88
CA LYS A 468 -1.75 14.62 -1.99
C LYS A 468 -2.49 13.58 -1.15
N VAL A 469 -1.91 13.23 0.00
CA VAL A 469 -2.66 12.55 1.07
C VAL A 469 -3.83 13.47 1.47
N LEU A 470 -5.04 12.94 1.55
CA LEU A 470 -6.22 13.66 2.06
C LEU A 470 -6.44 13.27 3.53
N PRO A 471 -5.99 14.08 4.53
CA PRO A 471 -6.04 13.65 5.94
C PRO A 471 -7.47 13.73 6.53
N LYS A 472 -8.39 14.38 5.82
CA LYS A 472 -9.70 14.83 6.33
C LYS A 472 -10.70 13.71 6.67
N LEU A 473 -10.37 12.44 6.46
CA LEU A 473 -11.23 11.29 6.71
C LEU A 473 -10.78 10.40 7.89
N PHE A 474 -9.65 10.69 8.55
CA PHE A 474 -9.03 9.74 9.50
C PHE A 474 -9.26 10.00 10.99
N ASN A 475 -9.87 11.14 11.36
CA ASN A 475 -10.00 11.59 12.75
C ASN A 475 -11.19 10.93 13.49
N SER A 476 -11.19 9.60 13.59
CA SER A 476 -12.19 8.85 14.37
C SER A 476 -11.63 8.36 15.69
N THR A 477 -12.22 8.89 16.76
CA THR A 477 -11.93 8.47 18.14
C THR A 477 -12.29 7.01 18.45
N VAL A 478 -12.92 6.28 17.53
CA VAL A 478 -13.13 4.82 17.64
C VAL A 478 -11.90 4.07 17.14
N MET A 479 -11.44 4.37 15.91
CA MET A 479 -10.31 3.67 15.29
C MET A 479 -8.96 4.04 15.92
N GLU A 480 -8.77 5.30 16.31
CA GLU A 480 -7.57 5.79 17.02
C GLU A 480 -7.36 5.13 18.40
N ARG A 481 -8.38 4.48 18.97
CA ARG A 481 -8.33 3.84 20.29
C ARG A 481 -8.07 2.35 20.23
N LEU A 482 -8.01 1.73 19.06
CA LEU A 482 -7.78 0.29 18.93
C LEU A 482 -6.32 -0.06 19.23
N VAL A 483 -6.02 -1.35 19.40
CA VAL A 483 -4.65 -1.86 19.55
C VAL A 483 -4.49 -3.17 18.78
N PRO A 484 -3.34 -3.40 18.12
CA PRO A 484 -3.07 -4.69 17.50
C PRO A 484 -2.86 -5.76 18.58
N VAL A 485 -3.60 -6.88 18.47
CA VAL A 485 -3.51 -8.02 19.38
C VAL A 485 -3.39 -9.33 18.61
N ARG A 486 -2.61 -10.27 19.14
CA ARG A 486 -2.38 -11.58 18.51
C ARG A 486 -3.31 -12.64 19.09
N ARG A 487 -4.07 -13.32 18.22
CA ARG A 487 -4.98 -14.42 18.58
C ARG A 487 -4.20 -15.73 18.74
N ALA A 488 -4.86 -16.74 19.32
CA ALA A 488 -4.31 -18.09 19.45
C ALA A 488 -4.12 -18.82 18.10
N ASP A 489 -4.77 -18.35 17.02
CA ASP A 489 -4.53 -18.81 15.64
C ASP A 489 -3.27 -18.17 15.00
N GLY A 490 -2.57 -17.30 15.73
CA GLY A 490 -1.33 -16.67 15.29
C GLY A 490 -1.50 -15.36 14.52
N ASN A 491 -2.72 -15.01 14.09
CA ASN A 491 -3.02 -13.76 13.38
C ASN A 491 -3.10 -12.56 14.33
N THR A 492 -2.89 -11.36 13.80
CA THR A 492 -3.02 -10.10 14.55
C THR A 492 -4.24 -9.34 14.05
N ARG A 493 -5.06 -8.79 14.96
CA ARG A 493 -6.25 -7.96 14.65
C ARG A 493 -6.25 -6.68 15.50
N LEU A 494 -6.97 -5.65 15.08
CA LEU A 494 -7.27 -4.49 15.94
C LEU A 494 -8.37 -4.87 16.95
N TRP A 495 -8.03 -4.86 18.23
CA TRP A 495 -8.99 -5.02 19.32
C TRP A 495 -9.21 -3.68 20.03
N ARG A 496 -10.42 -3.44 20.54
CA ARG A 496 -10.77 -2.25 21.31
C ARG A 496 -10.37 -2.48 22.78
N PRO A 497 -9.38 -1.75 23.35
CA PRO A 497 -8.82 -2.00 24.68
C PRO A 497 -9.71 -1.50 25.81
N GLN A 498 -10.95 -1.98 25.83
CA GLN A 498 -11.91 -1.75 26.92
C GLN A 498 -12.04 -3.04 27.73
N LEU A 499 -11.69 -2.94 29.01
CA LEU A 499 -11.75 -4.06 29.95
C LEU A 499 -13.15 -4.27 30.55
N ASP A 500 -14.14 -3.46 30.17
CA ASP A 500 -15.49 -3.49 30.72
C ASP A 500 -16.14 -4.87 30.61
N ALA A 501 -15.92 -5.56 29.48
CA ALA A 501 -16.37 -6.93 29.24
C ALA A 501 -15.59 -8.01 30.04
N TYR A 502 -14.37 -7.70 30.48
CA TYR A 502 -13.47 -8.58 31.24
C TYR A 502 -13.58 -8.39 32.76
N ARG A 503 -14.37 -7.40 33.21
CA ARG A 503 -14.52 -7.04 34.61
C ARG A 503 -15.06 -8.23 35.41
N SER A 504 -14.41 -8.55 36.53
CA SER A 504 -14.88 -9.62 37.40
C SER A 504 -16.28 -9.28 37.94
N PRO A 505 -17.28 -10.20 37.84
CA PRO A 505 -18.55 -10.06 38.53
C PRO A 505 -18.44 -10.32 40.05
N HIS A 506 -17.25 -10.73 40.52
CA HIS A 506 -16.94 -11.00 41.92
C HIS A 506 -15.92 -9.97 42.46
N GLY A 507 -16.19 -9.43 43.65
CA GLY A 507 -15.25 -8.57 44.38
C GLY A 507 -14.28 -9.38 45.26
N LEU A 508 -13.28 -8.70 45.83
CA LEU A 508 -12.30 -9.28 46.76
C LEU A 508 -12.77 -9.15 48.21
N GLY A 509 -12.37 -10.09 49.07
CA GLY A 509 -12.55 -10.00 50.53
C GLY A 509 -11.76 -8.85 51.19
N GLU A 510 -12.29 -8.25 52.25
CA GLU A 510 -11.73 -7.03 52.87
C GLU A 510 -10.31 -7.23 53.45
N ASP A 511 -10.02 -8.41 54.03
CA ASP A 511 -8.71 -8.75 54.61
C ASP A 511 -7.69 -9.28 53.57
N THR A 512 -8.05 -9.36 52.27
CA THR A 512 -7.21 -10.01 51.25
C THR A 512 -6.03 -9.12 50.84
N ALA A 513 -4.88 -9.29 51.52
CA ALA A 513 -3.63 -8.64 51.15
C ALA A 513 -3.04 -9.17 49.82
N ALA A 514 -2.37 -8.30 49.07
CA ALA A 514 -1.64 -8.69 47.86
C ALA A 514 -0.34 -9.45 48.20
N ASN A 515 0.02 -10.42 47.35
CA ASN A 515 1.29 -11.15 47.45
C ASN A 515 2.49 -10.28 46.96
N ALA A 516 3.71 -10.81 47.04
CA ALA A 516 4.93 -10.10 46.61
C ALA A 516 4.96 -9.70 45.12
N LEU A 517 4.16 -10.35 44.27
CA LEU A 517 3.97 -9.97 42.87
C LEU A 517 2.87 -8.92 42.69
N GLY A 518 2.09 -8.57 43.72
CA GLY A 518 0.94 -7.66 43.66
C GLY A 518 -0.40 -8.33 43.30
N GLN A 519 -0.46 -9.66 43.35
CA GLN A 519 -1.66 -10.44 43.03
C GLN A 519 -2.49 -10.70 44.29
N TYR A 520 -3.81 -10.70 44.14
CA TYR A 520 -4.78 -11.14 45.14
C TYR A 520 -5.14 -12.60 44.84
N VAL A 521 -5.26 -13.45 45.86
CA VAL A 521 -5.41 -14.91 45.67
C VAL A 521 -6.56 -15.41 46.52
N GLU A 522 -7.59 -15.96 45.87
CA GLU A 522 -8.76 -16.54 46.54
C GLU A 522 -8.95 -17.98 46.05
N GLY A 523 -8.65 -18.95 46.92
CA GLY A 523 -8.62 -20.37 46.58
C GLY A 523 -7.59 -20.68 45.50
N ALA A 524 -8.07 -21.11 44.33
CA ALA A 524 -7.26 -21.42 43.15
C ALA A 524 -7.33 -20.33 42.06
N ARG A 525 -7.96 -19.18 42.33
CA ARG A 525 -8.09 -18.06 41.38
C ARG A 525 -7.13 -16.94 41.74
N HIS A 526 -6.64 -16.25 40.71
CA HIS A 526 -5.75 -15.11 40.85
C HIS A 526 -6.43 -13.86 40.30
N TYR A 527 -6.34 -12.78 41.06
CA TYR A 527 -6.97 -11.50 40.76
C TYR A 527 -5.95 -10.37 40.79
N LEU A 528 -6.26 -9.30 40.07
CA LEU A 528 -5.52 -8.04 40.08
C LEU A 528 -6.48 -6.86 40.10
N LYS A 529 -6.04 -5.76 40.72
CA LYS A 529 -6.69 -4.45 40.66
C LYS A 529 -6.03 -3.64 39.54
N LEU A 530 -6.77 -3.27 38.49
CA LEU A 530 -6.33 -2.29 37.50
C LEU A 530 -7.31 -1.12 37.50
N ASP A 531 -6.79 0.11 37.60
CA ASP A 531 -7.56 1.36 37.50
C ASP A 531 -8.84 1.41 38.38
N GLY A 532 -8.81 0.73 39.54
CA GLY A 532 -9.92 0.65 40.51
C GLY A 532 -10.92 -0.51 40.29
N ALA A 533 -10.75 -1.33 39.26
CA ALA A 533 -11.57 -2.51 38.97
C ALA A 533 -10.81 -3.83 39.21
N VAL A 534 -11.56 -4.89 39.52
CA VAL A 534 -11.03 -6.24 39.76
C VAL A 534 -11.18 -7.08 38.49
N PHE A 535 -10.13 -7.81 38.12
CA PHE A 535 -10.07 -8.69 36.96
C PHE A 535 -9.52 -10.06 37.34
N GLU A 536 -10.02 -11.12 36.71
CA GLU A 536 -9.50 -12.49 36.87
C GLU A 536 -8.37 -12.76 35.87
N GLN A 537 -7.26 -13.32 36.35
CA GLN A 537 -6.11 -13.69 35.53
C GLN A 537 -5.77 -15.17 35.68
N ARG A 538 -5.24 -15.74 34.59
CA ARG A 538 -4.77 -17.12 34.53
C ARG A 538 -3.36 -17.14 33.95
N PHE A 539 -2.50 -18.00 34.49
CA PHE A 539 -1.19 -18.26 33.90
C PHE A 539 -1.34 -19.23 32.72
N ASP A 540 -0.77 -18.86 31.57
CA ASP A 540 -0.63 -19.73 30.41
C ASP A 540 0.73 -20.46 30.50
N PRO A 541 0.74 -21.80 30.74
CA PRO A 541 1.98 -22.55 30.87
C PRO A 541 2.68 -22.83 29.54
N THR A 542 2.06 -22.53 28.39
CA THR A 542 2.64 -22.76 27.06
C THR A 542 3.45 -21.55 26.57
N GLU A 543 2.96 -20.34 26.86
CA GLU A 543 3.69 -19.08 26.58
C GLU A 543 4.50 -18.56 27.77
N GLY A 544 4.21 -19.05 28.99
CA GLY A 544 4.86 -18.59 30.22
C GLY A 544 4.39 -17.21 30.69
N GLN A 545 3.19 -16.79 30.29
CA GLN A 545 2.65 -15.44 30.52
C GLN A 545 1.33 -15.47 31.30
N TRP A 546 1.00 -14.36 31.97
CA TRP A 546 -0.33 -14.18 32.56
C TRP A 546 -1.27 -13.56 31.53
N ARG A 547 -2.53 -13.98 31.52
CA ARG A 547 -3.57 -13.46 30.62
C ARG A 547 -4.86 -13.18 31.39
N LEU A 548 -5.56 -12.10 31.01
CA LEU A 548 -6.91 -11.80 31.47
C LEU A 548 -7.93 -12.78 30.90
N VAL A 549 -8.88 -13.22 31.73
CA VAL A 549 -9.94 -14.16 31.35
C VAL A 549 -11.25 -13.40 31.15
N HIS A 550 -11.94 -13.65 30.03
CA HIS A 550 -13.28 -13.12 29.79
C HIS A 550 -14.35 -13.95 30.52
N PRO A 551 -15.29 -13.35 31.27
CA PRO A 551 -16.17 -14.09 32.20
C PRO A 551 -17.26 -14.93 31.52
N ALA A 552 -17.58 -14.69 30.25
CA ALA A 552 -18.74 -15.30 29.57
C ALA A 552 -18.46 -15.86 28.16
N ASP A 553 -17.23 -15.75 27.65
CA ASP A 553 -16.86 -16.24 26.31
C ASP A 553 -15.41 -16.74 26.34
N ALA A 554 -15.22 -18.05 26.20
CA ALA A 554 -13.90 -18.68 26.20
C ALA A 554 -13.12 -18.47 24.88
N SER A 555 -13.79 -18.02 23.81
CA SER A 555 -13.22 -17.76 22.49
C SER A 555 -12.80 -16.31 22.26
N ALA A 556 -13.19 -15.40 23.16
CA ALA A 556 -12.72 -14.02 23.19
C ALA A 556 -11.18 -13.98 23.38
N TYR A 557 -10.55 -12.95 22.83
CA TYR A 557 -9.15 -12.64 23.08
C TYR A 557 -8.86 -12.60 24.60
N GLN A 558 -7.69 -13.08 25.02
CA GLN A 558 -7.29 -13.11 26.44
C GLN A 558 -6.06 -12.20 26.62
N PRO A 559 -6.24 -10.91 26.97
CA PRO A 559 -5.18 -9.92 27.00
C PRO A 559 -3.97 -10.33 27.85
N VAL A 560 -2.78 -10.31 27.23
CA VAL A 560 -1.51 -10.57 27.90
C VAL A 560 -1.20 -9.50 28.96
N LEU A 561 -0.78 -9.96 30.12
CA LEU A 561 -0.33 -9.17 31.26
C LEU A 561 1.18 -9.33 31.46
N GLU A 562 1.85 -8.20 31.65
CA GLU A 562 3.28 -8.08 31.96
C GLU A 562 3.47 -7.50 33.37
N HIS A 563 4.52 -7.93 34.07
CA HIS A 563 4.83 -7.49 35.42
C HIS A 563 6.34 -7.22 35.62
N ASN A 564 6.69 -6.28 36.50
CA ASN A 564 8.09 -6.06 36.89
C ASN A 564 8.58 -6.95 38.05
N GLY A 565 7.72 -7.85 38.55
CA GLY A 565 8.01 -8.70 39.71
C GLY A 565 7.97 -8.00 41.07
N GLN A 566 7.52 -6.74 41.13
CA GLN A 566 7.45 -5.92 42.35
C GLN A 566 6.09 -5.20 42.50
N GLY A 567 4.99 -5.84 42.11
CA GLY A 567 3.64 -5.29 42.26
C GLY A 567 3.12 -4.45 41.09
N SER A 568 3.99 -4.00 40.17
CA SER A 568 3.57 -3.26 38.97
C SER A 568 3.08 -4.21 37.88
N TRP A 569 1.82 -4.04 37.45
CA TRP A 569 1.18 -4.79 36.37
C TRP A 569 0.67 -3.88 35.25
N ARG A 570 0.88 -4.32 34.00
CA ARG A 570 0.28 -3.70 32.82
C ARG A 570 -0.13 -4.73 31.79
N LEU A 571 -0.95 -4.31 30.84
CA LEU A 571 -1.25 -5.07 29.64
C LEU A 571 -0.12 -4.87 28.62
N ALA A 572 0.12 -5.89 27.79
CA ALA A 572 1.23 -5.85 26.83
C ALA A 572 1.09 -4.74 25.78
N HIS A 573 -0.14 -4.36 25.44
CA HIS A 573 -0.46 -3.34 24.45
C HIS A 573 -0.58 -1.91 25.02
N GLU A 574 -0.55 -1.73 26.35
CA GLU A 574 -0.59 -0.39 26.93
C GLU A 574 0.70 0.37 26.59
N GLN A 575 0.59 1.68 26.38
CA GLN A 575 1.73 2.55 26.07
C GLN A 575 2.05 3.47 27.25
N PRO A 576 2.93 3.09 28.21
CA PRO A 576 3.30 3.95 29.33
C PRO A 576 3.83 5.32 28.89
N LEU A 577 4.45 5.42 27.70
CA LEU A 577 4.90 6.67 27.11
C LEU A 577 3.79 7.75 27.06
N THR A 578 2.55 7.39 26.74
CA THR A 578 1.43 8.33 26.62
C THR A 578 0.70 8.57 27.95
N TRP A 579 0.96 7.78 28.99
CA TRP A 579 0.32 7.92 30.29
C TRP A 579 0.68 9.26 30.98
N SER A 580 -0.28 9.78 31.75
CA SER A 580 -0.04 10.90 32.68
C SER A 580 0.82 10.45 33.86
N THR A 581 1.53 11.40 34.49
CA THR A 581 2.37 11.11 35.67
C THR A 581 1.59 10.45 36.82
N PRO A 582 0.34 10.86 37.16
CA PRO A 582 -0.47 10.14 38.14
C PRO A 582 -0.75 8.68 37.75
N ARG A 583 -1.08 8.38 36.47
CA ARG A 583 -1.27 6.98 36.04
C ARG A 583 0.03 6.17 36.14
N LEU A 584 1.16 6.73 35.72
CA LEU A 584 2.48 6.08 35.86
C LEU A 584 2.80 5.70 37.31
N LEU A 585 2.42 6.54 38.27
CA LEU A 585 2.60 6.30 39.70
C LEU A 585 1.57 5.29 40.23
N ARG A 586 0.28 5.46 39.95
CA ARG A 586 -0.79 4.52 40.34
C ARG A 586 -0.56 3.08 39.84
N ARG A 587 0.09 2.91 38.69
CA ARG A 587 0.40 1.60 38.10
C ARG A 587 1.63 0.91 38.69
N LEU A 588 2.29 1.51 39.69
CA LEU A 588 3.28 0.82 40.54
C LEU A 588 2.63 -0.23 41.47
N GLY A 589 1.30 -0.26 41.58
CA GLY A 589 0.57 -1.29 42.32
C GLY A 589 0.48 -1.02 43.83
N PRO A 590 0.49 -2.06 44.70
CA PRO A 590 0.18 -1.95 46.12
C PRO A 590 0.98 -0.90 46.91
N MET A 591 2.22 -0.60 46.50
CA MET A 591 3.05 0.47 47.10
C MET A 591 2.48 1.90 46.91
N THR A 592 1.35 2.05 46.22
CA THR A 592 0.63 3.31 46.01
C THR A 592 -0.83 3.27 46.44
N GLU A 593 -1.30 2.15 47.02
CA GLU A 593 -2.60 2.12 47.68
C GLU A 593 -2.59 3.01 48.93
N GLY A 594 -3.73 3.67 49.20
CA GLY A 594 -3.89 4.61 50.31
C GLY A 594 -3.25 6.00 50.12
N LEU A 595 -2.37 6.20 49.12
CA LEU A 595 -1.80 7.51 48.78
C LEU A 595 -2.70 8.29 47.81
N ASP A 596 -2.63 9.63 47.86
CA ASP A 596 -3.25 10.52 46.86
C ASP A 596 -2.26 10.98 45.78
N ASP A 597 -2.76 11.56 44.69
CA ASP A 597 -1.94 11.91 43.53
C ASP A 597 -0.91 13.02 43.82
N ALA A 598 -1.11 13.84 44.87
CA ALA A 598 -0.16 14.85 45.30
C ALA A 598 0.96 14.24 46.16
N GLU A 599 0.63 13.32 47.09
CA GLU A 599 1.61 12.52 47.82
C GLU A 599 2.49 11.69 46.85
N LEU A 600 1.91 11.15 45.78
CA LEU A 600 2.64 10.41 44.74
C LEU A 600 3.59 11.30 43.91
N GLU A 601 3.14 12.48 43.46
CA GLU A 601 4.01 13.42 42.72
C GLU A 601 5.11 13.99 43.62
N GLN A 602 4.83 14.23 44.91
CA GLN A 602 5.84 14.58 45.90
C GLN A 602 6.91 13.49 46.05
N ALA A 603 6.53 12.21 46.09
CA ALA A 603 7.47 11.10 46.11
C ALA A 603 8.42 11.12 44.90
N ARG A 604 7.87 11.41 43.72
CA ARG A 604 8.59 11.53 42.45
C ARG A 604 9.57 12.72 42.44
N LEU A 605 9.17 13.88 42.96
CA LEU A 605 10.02 15.06 43.05
C LEU A 605 11.17 14.88 44.05
N ILE A 606 10.91 14.28 45.22
CA ILE A 606 11.94 14.01 46.24
C ILE A 606 13.02 13.07 45.68
N SER A 607 12.60 11.92 45.11
CA SER A 607 13.48 10.85 44.61
C SER A 607 14.29 11.17 43.35
N ALA A 608 14.10 12.36 42.75
CA ALA A 608 14.61 12.76 41.44
C ALA A 608 14.02 12.03 40.23
N THR A 609 13.20 11.00 40.43
CA THR A 609 12.76 10.11 39.36
C THR A 609 11.98 10.88 38.28
N SER A 610 12.49 10.89 37.06
CA SER A 610 11.82 11.63 35.99
C SER A 610 10.56 10.90 35.51
N ALA A 611 9.58 11.63 34.96
CA ALA A 611 8.46 10.98 34.28
C ALA A 611 8.93 10.13 33.07
N GLY A 612 10.09 10.44 32.47
CA GLY A 612 10.74 9.60 31.47
C GLY A 612 11.32 8.30 32.04
N GLU A 613 11.79 8.31 33.28
CA GLU A 613 12.31 7.14 33.99
C GLU A 613 11.18 6.20 34.45
N LEU A 614 10.06 6.75 34.95
CA LEU A 614 8.83 5.96 35.18
C LEU A 614 8.32 5.31 33.89
N ARG A 615 8.35 6.06 32.77
CA ARG A 615 7.98 5.53 31.44
C ARG A 615 8.92 4.42 31.00
N ARG A 616 10.23 4.62 31.09
CA ARG A 616 11.27 3.63 30.80
C ARG A 616 11.06 2.36 31.63
N MET A 617 10.90 2.51 32.95
CA MET A 617 10.65 1.42 33.88
C MET A 617 9.45 0.58 33.45
N GLN A 618 8.30 1.22 33.18
CA GLN A 618 7.09 0.53 32.75
C GLN A 618 7.26 -0.12 31.35
N VAL A 619 7.93 0.54 30.39
CA VAL A 619 8.18 0.01 29.04
C VAL A 619 9.10 -1.21 29.05
N HIS A 620 10.16 -1.21 29.87
CA HIS A 620 11.14 -2.29 29.95
C HIS A 620 10.90 -3.29 31.09
N ASN A 621 9.76 -3.17 31.81
CA ASN A 621 9.40 -3.94 33.00
C ASN A 621 10.50 -3.96 34.08
N GLU A 622 11.23 -2.85 34.24
CA GLU A 622 12.32 -2.76 35.22
C GLU A 622 11.76 -2.71 36.66
N PRO A 623 12.54 -3.22 37.65
CA PRO A 623 12.25 -2.98 39.07
C PRO A 623 12.06 -1.49 39.37
N THR A 624 11.17 -1.17 40.32
CA THR A 624 10.85 0.22 40.67
C THR A 624 12.13 0.96 41.10
N PRO A 625 12.40 2.18 40.59
CA PRO A 625 13.60 2.95 40.94
C PRO A 625 13.82 2.97 42.47
N PRO A 626 14.98 2.47 42.99
CA PRO A 626 15.10 2.15 44.41
C PRO A 626 14.83 3.32 45.35
N LEU A 627 15.19 4.54 44.94
CA LEU A 627 14.98 5.78 45.68
C LEU A 627 13.52 6.27 45.64
N LEU A 628 12.77 6.00 44.57
CA LEU A 628 11.33 6.29 44.51
C LEU A 628 10.56 5.38 45.45
N GLY A 629 10.77 4.06 45.35
CA GLY A 629 10.10 3.09 46.23
C GLY A 629 10.40 3.33 47.72
N ASP A 630 11.63 3.77 48.05
CA ASP A 630 12.02 4.13 49.41
C ASP A 630 11.30 5.41 49.87
N THR A 631 11.16 6.40 48.99
CA THR A 631 10.39 7.61 49.29
C THR A 631 8.90 7.29 49.47
N LEU A 632 8.33 6.37 48.70
CA LEU A 632 6.94 5.90 48.84
C LEU A 632 6.71 5.18 50.17
N GLU A 633 7.56 4.21 50.54
CA GLU A 633 7.51 3.54 51.85
C GLU A 633 7.65 4.54 53.00
N ARG A 634 8.53 5.54 52.88
CA ARG A 634 8.71 6.60 53.89
C ARG A 634 7.50 7.53 53.97
N LEU A 635 6.85 7.84 52.86
CA LEU A 635 5.59 8.59 52.88
C LEU A 635 4.46 7.78 53.52
N GLN A 636 4.37 6.48 53.27
CA GLN A 636 3.41 5.59 53.94
C GLN A 636 3.71 5.47 55.45
N ALA A 637 4.97 5.29 55.86
CA ALA A 637 5.38 5.28 57.27
C ALA A 637 5.07 6.62 57.97
N TRP A 638 5.39 7.75 57.33
CA TRP A 638 5.04 9.08 57.84
C TRP A 638 3.53 9.28 57.94
N ARG A 639 2.75 8.78 56.97
CA ARG A 639 1.28 8.83 56.98
C ARG A 639 0.66 8.02 58.12
N GLN A 640 1.34 6.99 58.65
CA GLN A 640 0.90 6.25 59.84
C GLN A 640 1.18 6.99 61.16
N VAL A 641 2.21 7.85 61.23
CA VAL A 641 2.62 8.52 62.48
C VAL A 641 2.31 10.02 62.55
N ARG A 642 1.99 10.66 61.42
CA ARG A 642 1.64 12.10 61.38
C ARG A 642 0.41 12.37 62.25
N GLY A 643 0.52 13.36 63.15
CA GLY A 643 -0.51 13.68 64.14
C GLY A 643 -0.38 12.97 65.49
N THR A 644 0.48 11.95 65.64
CA THR A 644 0.68 11.25 66.94
C THR A 644 1.46 12.05 67.99
N GLY A 645 2.01 13.22 67.63
CA GLY A 645 2.84 14.07 68.50
C GLY A 645 4.24 13.55 68.80
N ARG A 646 4.58 12.30 68.41
CA ARG A 646 5.87 11.63 68.74
C ARG A 646 7.02 11.89 67.76
N GLY A 647 6.85 12.84 66.84
CA GLY A 647 7.92 13.32 65.96
C GLY A 647 8.63 12.22 65.16
N ILE A 648 9.95 12.34 65.05
CA ILE A 648 10.79 11.47 64.22
C ILE A 648 11.04 10.08 64.84
N GLU A 649 11.00 9.94 66.17
CA GLU A 649 11.24 8.65 66.85
C GLU A 649 10.17 7.61 66.50
N ALA A 650 8.90 8.04 66.40
CA ALA A 650 7.82 7.16 65.94
C ALA A 650 7.94 6.82 64.45
N PHE A 651 8.40 7.77 63.63
CA PHE A 651 8.64 7.56 62.21
C PHE A 651 9.74 6.50 61.98
N ASP A 652 10.88 6.65 62.64
CA ASP A 652 12.00 5.69 62.53
C ASP A 652 11.56 4.30 63.05
N THR A 653 10.73 4.24 64.10
CA THR A 653 10.16 2.97 64.61
C THR A 653 9.28 2.23 63.59
N VAL A 654 8.55 2.96 62.73
CA VAL A 654 7.69 2.37 61.69
C VAL A 654 8.49 2.05 60.41
N TYR A 655 9.47 2.88 60.04
CA TYR A 655 10.27 2.69 58.84
C TYR A 655 11.38 1.63 59.00
N ASP A 656 12.11 1.61 60.12
CA ASP A 656 13.07 0.56 60.47
C ASP A 656 12.42 -0.56 61.31
N ALA A 657 11.10 -0.77 61.16
CA ALA A 657 10.35 -1.83 61.83
C ALA A 657 11.05 -3.21 61.64
N PRO A 658 11.07 -4.08 62.67
CA PRO A 658 12.04 -5.17 62.77
C PRO A 658 11.87 -6.25 61.68
N MET A 659 12.61 -6.07 60.58
CA MET A 659 12.73 -7.04 59.50
C MET A 659 13.47 -8.31 59.98
N ALA A 660 13.18 -9.44 59.34
CA ALA A 660 13.92 -10.68 59.57
C ALA A 660 15.43 -10.50 59.34
N ALA A 661 16.25 -11.08 60.22
CA ALA A 661 17.70 -10.87 60.21
C ALA A 661 18.38 -11.51 58.98
N ASP A 662 18.76 -10.68 58.01
CA ASP A 662 19.44 -11.08 56.78
C ASP A 662 20.89 -10.55 56.76
N GLU A 663 21.88 -11.44 56.93
CA GLU A 663 23.30 -11.04 56.95
C GLU A 663 23.77 -10.48 55.58
N ARG A 664 23.04 -10.75 54.49
CA ARG A 664 23.30 -10.14 53.17
C ARG A 664 23.07 -8.62 53.20
N VAL A 665 22.03 -8.18 53.93
CA VAL A 665 21.76 -6.76 54.18
C VAL A 665 22.90 -6.16 55.02
N ASN A 666 23.32 -6.84 56.10
CA ASN A 666 24.43 -6.39 56.93
C ASN A 666 25.76 -6.26 56.15
N LEU A 667 26.06 -7.18 55.22
CA LEU A 667 27.21 -7.09 54.32
C LEU A 667 27.13 -5.87 53.39
N LEU A 668 25.95 -5.60 52.81
CA LEU A 668 25.76 -4.44 51.92
C LEU A 668 25.94 -3.11 52.68
N LEU A 669 25.39 -3.02 53.90
CA LEU A 669 25.51 -1.86 54.79
C LEU A 669 26.97 -1.61 55.22
N ARG A 670 27.75 -2.66 55.53
CA ARG A 670 29.19 -2.53 55.82
C ARG A 670 29.99 -1.94 54.65
N ARG A 671 29.55 -2.14 53.40
CA ARG A 671 30.21 -1.63 52.20
C ARG A 671 29.71 -0.24 51.77
N PHE A 672 28.44 0.05 52.00
CA PHE A 672 27.74 1.27 51.58
C PHE A 672 26.97 1.88 52.76
N PRO A 673 27.66 2.56 53.71
CA PRO A 673 27.14 2.88 55.04
C PRO A 673 26.10 4.01 55.07
N ARG A 674 25.66 4.54 53.92
CA ARG A 674 24.53 5.49 53.85
C ARG A 674 23.19 4.81 53.58
N LEU A 675 23.18 3.57 53.08
CA LEU A 675 21.94 2.83 52.80
C LEU A 675 21.20 2.51 54.10
N THR A 676 19.87 2.48 54.05
CA THR A 676 19.00 2.01 55.14
C THR A 676 18.71 0.51 55.02
N ARG A 677 18.17 -0.12 56.07
CA ARG A 677 17.83 -1.56 56.03
C ARG A 677 16.79 -1.90 54.94
N PRO A 678 15.66 -1.18 54.80
CA PRO A 678 14.67 -1.47 53.75
C PRO A 678 15.25 -1.31 52.33
N LEU A 679 15.97 -0.21 52.08
CA LEU A 679 16.58 0.09 50.78
C LEU A 679 17.66 -0.93 50.39
N ALA A 680 18.51 -1.34 51.33
CA ALA A 680 19.49 -2.41 51.11
C ALA A 680 18.82 -3.76 50.83
N ARG A 681 17.70 -4.07 51.50
CA ARG A 681 16.93 -5.29 51.24
C ARG A 681 16.28 -5.27 49.84
N ARG A 682 15.64 -4.17 49.42
CA ARG A 682 15.08 -4.05 48.05
C ARG A 682 16.16 -4.15 46.96
N LEU A 683 17.36 -3.61 47.18
CA LEU A 683 18.47 -3.77 46.22
C LEU A 683 18.86 -5.25 46.05
N ILE A 684 18.88 -6.03 47.13
CA ILE A 684 19.11 -7.47 47.07
C ILE A 684 17.96 -8.18 46.34
N ASP A 685 16.71 -7.95 46.73
CA ASP A 685 15.55 -8.63 46.12
C ASP A 685 15.36 -8.29 44.63
N SER A 686 15.75 -7.09 44.20
CA SER A 686 15.61 -6.63 42.80
C SER A 686 16.75 -7.04 41.87
N GLN A 687 18.00 -7.08 42.35
CA GLN A 687 19.18 -7.36 41.50
C GLN A 687 19.82 -8.73 41.73
N ALA A 688 19.58 -9.34 42.90
CA ALA A 688 20.31 -10.52 43.35
C ALA A 688 19.53 -11.37 44.39
N PRO A 689 18.24 -11.71 44.18
CA PRO A 689 17.44 -12.41 45.19
C PRO A 689 18.05 -13.75 45.62
N ALA A 690 18.71 -14.45 44.69
CA ALA A 690 19.41 -15.72 44.90
C ALA A 690 20.85 -15.59 45.45
N TRP A 691 21.39 -14.39 45.67
CA TRP A 691 22.74 -14.22 46.24
C TRP A 691 22.81 -14.76 47.67
N GLN A 692 23.91 -15.46 47.98
CA GLN A 692 24.18 -16.11 49.27
C GLN A 692 25.36 -15.44 49.99
N VAL A 693 25.29 -15.35 51.33
CA VAL A 693 26.30 -14.68 52.20
C VAL A 693 27.73 -15.16 51.97
N GLN A 694 27.91 -16.42 51.56
CA GLN A 694 29.20 -17.06 51.30
C GLN A 694 29.84 -16.69 49.95
N GLN A 695 29.11 -15.99 49.08
CA GLN A 695 29.52 -15.62 47.73
C GLN A 695 29.86 -14.12 47.64
N ALA A 696 30.78 -13.75 46.76
CA ALA A 696 31.05 -12.35 46.46
C ALA A 696 29.77 -11.65 45.92
N PRO A 697 29.43 -10.42 46.37
CA PRO A 697 28.22 -9.74 45.90
C PRO A 697 28.29 -9.45 44.38
N PRO A 698 27.21 -9.66 43.60
CA PRO A 698 27.22 -9.43 42.16
C PRO A 698 27.61 -8.00 41.77
N ALA A 699 28.39 -7.85 40.69
CA ALA A 699 28.89 -6.54 40.24
C ALA A 699 27.77 -5.51 39.98
N ARG A 700 26.64 -5.94 39.40
CA ARG A 700 25.45 -5.09 39.17
C ARG A 700 24.81 -4.59 40.47
N LEU A 701 24.71 -5.46 41.49
CA LEU A 701 24.25 -5.09 42.83
C LEU A 701 25.20 -4.07 43.46
N LEU A 702 26.53 -4.29 43.37
CA LEU A 702 27.53 -3.36 43.88
C LEU A 702 27.51 -2.01 43.16
N GLN A 703 27.32 -1.99 41.84
CA GLN A 703 27.22 -0.76 41.04
C GLN A 703 25.98 0.05 41.42
N GLN A 704 24.80 -0.58 41.49
CA GLN A 704 23.57 0.12 41.86
C GLN A 704 23.57 0.55 43.33
N ALA A 705 24.10 -0.27 44.25
CA ALA A 705 24.28 0.12 45.65
C ALA A 705 25.27 1.29 45.80
N ALA A 706 26.35 1.34 45.00
CA ALA A 706 27.27 2.47 44.95
C ALA A 706 26.62 3.75 44.42
N GLN A 707 25.78 3.66 43.39
CA GLN A 707 25.03 4.80 42.83
C GLN A 707 24.01 5.34 43.87
N VAL A 708 23.17 4.46 44.43
CA VAL A 708 22.18 4.84 45.44
C VAL A 708 22.86 5.45 46.69
N ASN A 709 24.01 4.92 47.13
CA ASN A 709 24.81 5.48 48.23
C ASN A 709 25.43 6.87 47.89
N GLN A 710 25.62 7.20 46.62
CA GLN A 710 26.03 8.55 46.18
C GLN A 710 24.85 9.53 46.13
N ASP A 711 23.70 9.11 45.60
CA ASP A 711 22.54 9.98 45.34
C ASP A 711 21.64 10.20 46.57
N LEU A 712 21.59 9.25 47.51
CA LEU A 712 20.69 9.29 48.67
C LEU A 712 20.77 10.59 49.52
N PRO A 713 21.95 11.22 49.76
CA PRO A 713 22.00 12.53 50.42
C PRO A 713 21.28 13.64 49.63
N LEU A 714 21.23 13.58 48.30
CA LEU A 714 20.45 14.52 47.49
C LEU A 714 18.95 14.28 47.72
N VAL A 715 18.53 13.01 47.68
CA VAL A 715 17.13 12.64 47.93
C VAL A 715 16.68 13.07 49.33
N ARG A 716 17.50 12.87 50.37
CA ARG A 716 17.20 13.36 51.73
C ARG A 716 17.25 14.89 51.86
N ALA A 717 18.08 15.57 51.07
CA ALA A 717 18.06 17.03 51.01
C ALA A 717 16.73 17.58 50.50
N PHE A 718 16.16 16.97 49.44
CA PHE A 718 14.82 17.31 48.93
C PHE A 718 13.68 16.79 49.83
N GLU A 719 13.81 15.58 50.42
CA GLU A 719 12.83 15.02 51.37
C GLU A 719 12.55 16.01 52.50
N GLY A 720 13.60 16.53 53.13
CA GLY A 720 13.52 17.53 54.20
C GLY A 720 13.09 18.93 53.77
N LEU A 721 12.99 19.22 52.47
CA LEU A 721 12.49 20.50 51.94
C LEU A 721 10.98 20.42 51.63
N HIS A 722 10.50 19.24 51.21
CA HIS A 722 9.09 18.92 51.09
C HIS A 722 8.43 18.56 52.43
N LEU A 723 9.18 17.97 53.37
CA LEU A 723 8.74 17.56 54.70
C LEU A 723 9.71 18.12 55.76
N PRO A 724 9.53 19.38 56.22
CA PRO A 724 10.45 20.01 57.19
C PRO A 724 10.65 19.23 58.49
N GLN A 725 9.69 18.40 58.89
CA GLN A 725 9.76 17.53 60.07
C GLN A 725 10.78 16.38 59.93
N LEU A 726 11.21 16.06 58.69
CA LEU A 726 12.25 15.07 58.38
C LEU A 726 13.56 15.74 57.92
N ALA A 727 13.72 17.05 58.12
CA ALA A 727 14.87 17.81 57.61
C ALA A 727 16.21 17.42 58.24
N ASN A 728 17.20 17.07 57.39
CA ASN A 728 18.52 16.63 57.82
C ASN A 728 19.62 17.68 57.51
N SER A 729 20.88 17.34 57.77
CA SER A 729 22.04 18.22 57.50
C SER A 729 22.23 18.60 56.03
N ASP A 730 21.73 17.80 55.10
CA ASP A 730 21.85 18.05 53.66
C ASP A 730 20.69 18.92 53.16
N SER A 731 19.48 18.77 53.73
CA SER A 731 18.37 19.72 53.55
C SER A 731 18.76 21.12 54.03
N GLN A 732 19.41 21.21 55.21
CA GLN A 732 19.95 22.46 55.76
C GLN A 732 20.95 23.14 54.82
N ARG A 733 21.84 22.37 54.17
CA ARG A 733 22.81 22.90 53.18
C ARG A 733 22.12 23.34 51.89
N LEU A 734 21.15 22.57 51.39
CA LEU A 734 20.38 22.90 50.18
C LEU A 734 19.64 24.23 50.35
N ILE A 735 18.92 24.41 51.48
CA ILE A 735 18.22 25.66 51.81
C ILE A 735 19.18 26.85 51.73
N PHE A 736 20.33 26.78 52.41
CA PHE A 736 21.30 27.88 52.43
C PHE A 736 21.98 28.13 51.07
N ALA A 737 22.24 27.09 50.28
CA ALA A 737 22.72 27.25 48.90
C ALA A 737 21.68 27.96 48.01
N CYS A 738 20.40 27.67 48.19
CA CYS A 738 19.32 28.33 47.45
C CYS A 738 19.10 29.79 47.90
N LEU A 739 19.21 30.11 49.20
CA LEU A 739 18.94 31.47 49.72
C LEU A 739 19.71 32.58 48.98
N GLU A 740 21.03 32.45 48.83
CA GLU A 740 21.87 33.47 48.17
C GLU A 740 21.67 33.57 46.65
N ARG A 741 20.86 32.67 46.07
CA ARG A 741 20.52 32.60 44.64
C ARG A 741 19.07 33.05 44.36
N LEU A 742 18.26 33.32 45.39
CA LEU A 742 16.89 33.78 45.21
C LEU A 742 16.86 35.23 44.68
N PRO A 743 16.02 35.54 43.68
CA PRO A 743 15.76 36.91 43.25
C PRO A 743 15.36 37.79 44.44
N GLY A 744 16.02 38.95 44.57
CA GLY A 744 15.84 39.88 45.68
C GLY A 744 16.84 39.71 46.84
N TRP A 745 17.71 38.69 46.86
CA TRP A 745 18.76 38.58 47.89
C TRP A 745 19.73 39.77 47.83
N SER A 746 19.92 40.46 48.95
CA SER A 746 20.82 41.63 49.02
C SER A 746 22.30 41.20 49.09
N PRO A 747 23.20 41.73 48.23
CA PRO A 747 24.63 41.42 48.30
C PRO A 747 25.30 41.97 49.57
N ALA A 748 24.65 42.93 50.25
CA ALA A 748 25.08 43.45 51.55
C ALA A 748 24.70 42.56 52.73
N LEU A 749 23.96 41.46 52.51
CA LEU A 749 23.48 40.54 53.54
C LEU A 749 24.20 39.18 53.49
N ARG A 750 24.64 38.71 54.67
CA ARG A 750 25.15 37.35 54.90
C ARG A 750 24.40 36.70 56.05
N MET A 751 23.89 35.50 55.85
CA MET A 751 23.27 34.67 56.89
C MET A 751 24.15 33.44 57.18
N GLU A 752 24.27 33.07 58.45
CA GLU A 752 25.03 31.92 58.92
C GLU A 752 24.16 30.98 59.77
N LEU A 753 24.31 29.67 59.58
CA LEU A 753 23.79 28.63 60.47
C LEU A 753 24.93 28.05 61.31
N ARG A 754 24.81 28.03 62.64
CA ARG A 754 25.87 27.60 63.56
C ARG A 754 25.39 26.58 64.58
N GLY A 755 26.28 25.69 65.03
CA GLY A 755 25.94 24.63 65.99
C GLY A 755 26.04 25.09 67.45
N GLY A 756 24.97 24.95 68.22
CA GLY A 756 24.94 25.13 69.69
C GLY A 756 24.91 26.58 70.19
N SER A 757 25.78 27.44 69.65
CA SER A 757 25.88 28.88 70.00
C SER A 757 26.16 29.76 68.77
N SER A 758 26.06 31.08 68.94
CA SER A 758 26.35 32.10 67.92
C SER A 758 27.83 32.14 67.48
N GLU A 759 28.74 31.67 68.33
CA GLU A 759 30.16 31.49 67.99
C GLU A 759 30.52 30.03 67.67
N GLY A 760 29.51 29.14 67.66
CA GLY A 760 29.68 27.72 67.34
C GLY A 760 30.10 27.46 65.88
N PRO A 761 30.46 26.21 65.55
CA PRO A 761 30.93 25.83 64.23
C PRO A 761 29.90 26.16 63.15
N LEU A 762 30.38 26.73 62.04
CA LEU A 762 29.56 27.10 60.88
C LEU A 762 29.08 25.84 60.15
N LEU A 763 27.76 25.62 60.12
CA LEU A 763 27.10 24.48 59.49
C LEU A 763 26.72 24.78 58.03
N ALA A 764 26.26 26.01 57.77
CA ALA A 764 25.93 26.53 56.44
C ALA A 764 26.01 28.07 56.42
N ARG A 765 26.07 28.67 55.22
CA ARG A 765 26.01 30.13 55.02
C ARG A 765 25.38 30.50 53.67
N ALA A 766 24.88 31.72 53.59
CA ALA A 766 24.38 32.36 52.38
C ALA A 766 24.89 33.81 52.34
N GLY A 767 25.40 34.28 51.19
CA GLY A 767 25.90 35.64 51.00
C GLY A 767 27.43 35.78 51.13
N THR A 768 27.94 36.91 50.63
CA THR A 768 29.39 37.11 50.45
C THR A 768 30.13 37.28 51.79
N PRO A 769 31.42 36.90 51.88
CA PRO A 769 32.23 37.16 53.07
C PRO A 769 32.31 38.64 53.48
N GLN A 770 32.19 39.56 52.51
CA GLN A 770 32.31 41.01 52.63
C GLN A 770 30.98 41.75 52.88
N ALA A 771 29.87 41.03 53.05
CA ALA A 771 28.56 41.60 53.35
C ALA A 771 28.57 42.47 54.62
N ALA A 772 27.96 43.65 54.55
CA ALA A 772 27.94 44.63 55.64
C ALA A 772 27.01 44.24 56.81
N GLN A 773 25.98 43.44 56.56
CA GLN A 773 25.03 42.94 57.57
C GLN A 773 25.16 41.43 57.71
N ARG A 774 25.39 40.96 58.95
CA ARG A 774 25.51 39.54 59.31
C ARG A 774 24.33 39.11 60.18
N LEU A 775 23.58 38.10 59.74
CA LEU A 775 22.54 37.41 60.51
C LEU A 775 23.06 36.04 60.98
N SER A 776 22.71 35.62 62.19
CA SER A 776 23.13 34.34 62.75
C SER A 776 21.95 33.52 63.27
N LEU A 777 21.82 32.31 62.75
CA LEU A 777 20.91 31.26 63.24
C LEU A 777 21.72 30.20 63.98
N VAL A 778 21.18 29.71 65.09
CA VAL A 778 21.79 28.68 65.93
C VAL A 778 20.90 27.43 65.91
N ARG A 779 21.46 26.31 65.43
CA ARG A 779 20.85 24.98 65.52
C ARG A 779 21.21 24.35 66.87
N ARG A 780 20.22 23.81 67.56
CA ARG A 780 20.35 23.03 68.81
C ARG A 780 19.65 21.68 68.65
N ALA A 781 19.51 20.93 69.75
CA ALA A 781 18.80 19.66 69.78
C ALA A 781 17.27 19.86 69.74
N ASP A 782 16.79 20.98 70.29
CA ASP A 782 15.38 21.37 70.34
C ASP A 782 14.87 22.00 69.04
N GLY A 783 15.72 22.73 68.30
CA GLY A 783 15.32 23.40 67.06
C GLY A 783 16.34 24.45 66.59
N TYR A 784 15.82 25.52 65.99
CA TYR A 784 16.57 26.66 65.46
C TYR A 784 16.14 27.96 66.17
N ARG A 785 17.09 28.88 66.37
CA ARG A 785 16.86 30.20 66.98
C ARG A 785 17.69 31.28 66.28
N SER A 786 17.15 32.48 66.12
CA SER A 786 17.95 33.67 65.78
C SER A 786 18.41 34.39 67.05
N THR A 787 19.08 35.53 66.90
CA THR A 787 19.43 36.44 68.01
C THR A 787 18.22 37.20 68.57
N ASP A 788 17.17 37.41 67.77
CA ASP A 788 16.13 38.40 68.02
C ASP A 788 14.68 37.86 67.88
N ALA A 789 14.52 36.54 67.63
CA ALA A 789 13.23 35.87 67.46
C ALA A 789 13.11 34.59 68.30
N GLU A 790 11.90 34.03 68.33
CA GLU A 790 11.57 32.84 69.13
C GLU A 790 12.18 31.53 68.59
N HIS A 791 11.92 30.43 69.30
CA HIS A 791 12.33 29.09 68.91
C HIS A 791 11.39 28.53 67.82
N SER A 792 11.96 27.92 66.78
CA SER A 792 11.21 27.18 65.77
C SER A 792 11.86 25.82 65.48
N THR A 793 11.03 24.80 65.27
CA THR A 793 11.45 23.47 64.81
C THR A 793 11.65 23.40 63.29
N ASP A 794 11.09 24.34 62.53
CA ASP A 794 11.29 24.48 61.08
C ASP A 794 12.37 25.53 60.79
N LEU A 795 13.38 25.15 59.99
CA LEU A 795 14.44 26.03 59.56
C LEU A 795 13.94 27.13 58.61
N VAL A 796 12.97 26.86 57.74
CA VAL A 796 12.46 27.87 56.79
C VAL A 796 11.68 28.95 57.53
N GLN A 797 10.91 28.56 58.56
CA GLN A 797 10.33 29.49 59.52
C GLN A 797 11.41 30.28 60.28
N ALA A 798 12.43 29.63 60.84
CA ALA A 798 13.50 30.34 61.56
C ALA A 798 14.30 31.33 60.66
N ILE A 799 14.52 31.00 59.38
CA ILE A 799 15.09 31.91 58.37
C ILE A 799 14.14 33.08 58.11
N HIS A 800 12.85 32.79 57.93
CA HIS A 800 11.83 33.82 57.72
C HIS A 800 11.82 34.85 58.88
N ASP A 801 11.84 34.37 60.12
CA ASP A 801 11.79 35.22 61.32
C ASP A 801 13.09 36.02 61.51
N ALA A 802 14.23 35.49 61.05
CA ALA A 802 15.50 36.19 61.04
C ALA A 802 15.65 37.23 59.90
N LEU A 803 14.80 37.22 58.87
CA LEU A 803 14.92 38.13 57.73
C LEU A 803 14.24 39.49 58.01
N PRO A 804 14.95 40.63 57.83
CA PRO A 804 14.37 41.97 57.94
C PRO A 804 13.15 42.14 57.02
N ALA A 805 12.12 42.85 57.46
CA ALA A 805 10.86 42.97 56.73
C ALA A 805 11.03 43.47 55.28
N ALA A 806 11.93 44.44 55.04
CA ALA A 806 12.26 44.91 53.69
C ALA A 806 12.88 43.82 52.81
N GLN A 807 13.73 42.95 53.39
CA GLN A 807 14.33 41.81 52.69
C GLN A 807 13.29 40.71 52.39
N ARG A 808 12.34 40.48 53.32
CA ARG A 808 11.18 39.60 53.08
C ARG A 808 10.32 40.11 51.93
N MET A 809 9.95 41.39 51.93
CA MET A 809 9.19 42.01 50.83
C MET A 809 9.92 41.94 49.48
N ALA A 810 11.24 42.14 49.45
CA ALA A 810 12.04 42.02 48.23
C ALA A 810 12.12 40.59 47.67
N MET A 811 12.15 39.57 48.54
CA MET A 811 12.28 38.16 48.14
C MET A 811 10.93 37.46 47.92
N TYR A 812 9.91 37.73 48.74
CA TYR A 812 8.58 37.12 48.71
C TYR A 812 7.51 38.11 49.24
N PRO A 813 6.88 38.91 48.34
CA PRO A 813 6.03 40.04 48.72
C PRO A 813 4.80 39.74 49.60
N GLY A 814 4.34 38.49 49.69
CA GLY A 814 3.22 38.13 50.57
C GLY A 814 3.63 37.85 52.03
N GLY A 815 4.93 37.87 52.37
CA GLY A 815 5.37 38.01 53.75
C GLY A 815 5.17 36.79 54.67
N GLU A 816 5.03 35.57 54.13
CA GLU A 816 4.87 34.32 54.89
C GLU A 816 6.03 33.32 54.70
N SER A 817 6.22 32.37 55.64
CA SER A 817 7.26 31.33 55.57
C SER A 817 6.98 30.27 54.50
N GLY A 818 5.71 29.90 54.30
CA GLY A 818 5.31 28.98 53.23
C GLY A 818 5.69 29.47 51.83
N GLN A 819 5.64 30.79 51.60
CA GLN A 819 6.05 31.41 50.34
C GLN A 819 7.57 31.37 50.13
N LEU A 820 8.36 31.49 51.22
CA LEU A 820 9.80 31.24 51.18
C LEU A 820 10.09 29.77 50.84
N ASN A 821 9.39 28.80 51.46
CA ASN A 821 9.61 27.39 51.13
C ASN A 821 9.25 27.09 49.67
N ALA A 822 8.12 27.60 49.17
CA ALA A 822 7.73 27.46 47.76
C ALA A 822 8.79 28.00 46.79
N LYS A 823 9.43 29.14 47.10
CA LYS A 823 10.53 29.68 46.29
C LYS A 823 11.83 28.86 46.39
N LEU A 824 12.16 28.32 47.57
CA LEU A 824 13.30 27.42 47.74
C LEU A 824 13.09 26.11 46.96
N LEU A 825 11.90 25.52 47.05
CA LEU A 825 11.49 24.33 46.29
C LEU A 825 11.57 24.55 44.77
N ALA A 826 11.05 25.68 44.28
CA ALA A 826 11.09 26.02 42.86
C ALA A 826 12.54 26.12 42.36
N LEU A 827 13.38 26.93 43.01
CA LEU A 827 14.77 27.13 42.63
C LEU A 827 15.61 25.84 42.71
N ALA A 828 15.44 25.06 43.79
CA ALA A 828 16.14 23.77 43.94
C ALA A 828 15.75 22.77 42.85
N SER A 829 14.47 22.75 42.45
CA SER A 829 13.96 21.85 41.41
C SER A 829 14.38 22.26 40.00
N GLU A 830 14.30 23.56 39.68
CA GLU A 830 14.73 24.13 38.40
C GLU A 830 16.22 23.88 38.13
N GLN A 831 17.05 24.05 39.16
CA GLN A 831 18.51 23.97 39.07
C GLN A 831 19.07 22.64 39.60
N ARG A 832 18.29 21.54 39.57
CA ARG A 832 18.65 20.29 40.27
C ARG A 832 19.98 19.66 39.80
N SER A 833 20.34 19.80 38.54
CA SER A 833 21.64 19.34 37.99
C SER A 833 22.84 20.13 38.56
N GLU A 834 22.60 21.37 38.97
CA GLU A 834 23.58 22.28 39.54
C GLU A 834 23.70 22.11 41.07
N VAL A 835 22.68 21.58 41.75
CA VAL A 835 22.71 21.33 43.21
C VAL A 835 23.92 20.47 43.65
N PRO A 836 24.27 19.34 43.00
CA PRO A 836 25.52 18.62 43.30
C PRO A 836 26.78 19.49 43.19
N ARG A 837 26.80 20.43 42.24
CA ARG A 837 27.91 21.38 42.07
C ARG A 837 27.95 22.39 43.21
N TRP A 838 26.79 22.84 43.70
CA TRP A 838 26.68 23.76 44.84
C TRP A 838 27.00 23.10 46.18
N LEU A 839 26.67 21.82 46.36
CA LEU A 839 26.87 21.07 47.60
C LEU A 839 28.28 20.44 47.72
N TRP A 840 28.86 19.96 46.62
CA TRP A 840 30.02 19.05 46.66
C TRP A 840 31.20 19.38 45.73
N SER A 841 31.11 20.34 44.81
CA SER A 841 32.24 20.65 43.92
C SER A 841 33.21 21.67 44.50
N ALA A 842 34.51 21.32 44.52
CA ALA A 842 35.58 22.31 44.60
C ALA A 842 35.80 22.89 43.20
N ARG A 843 35.52 24.19 43.01
CA ARG A 843 35.64 24.86 41.70
C ARG A 843 37.12 24.95 41.27
N THR A 844 37.49 24.20 40.22
CA THR A 844 38.79 24.28 39.55
C THR A 844 38.62 24.37 38.03
N THR A 845 39.55 25.03 37.34
CA THR A 845 39.41 25.45 35.93
C THR A 845 40.54 24.95 35.03
N GLY A 846 40.18 24.25 33.95
CA GLY A 846 41.02 24.06 32.75
C GLY A 846 41.90 22.80 32.69
N TRP A 847 41.73 22.04 31.59
CA TRP A 847 42.66 21.08 30.93
C TRP A 847 43.40 20.02 31.79
N PRO A 848 43.37 18.72 31.38
CA PRO A 848 44.25 18.29 30.29
C PRO A 848 43.71 17.13 29.41
N GLU A 849 44.51 16.73 28.42
CA GLU A 849 44.32 15.55 27.58
C GLU A 849 44.53 14.20 28.31
N GLN A 850 44.40 13.11 27.54
CA GLN A 850 44.51 11.73 28.01
C GLN A 850 45.87 11.40 28.65
N GLY A 851 45.81 10.64 29.74
CA GLY A 851 46.97 9.97 30.30
C GLY A 851 46.53 8.85 31.23
N ARG A 852 46.47 7.61 30.71
CA ARG A 852 46.62 6.29 31.40
C ARG A 852 45.99 5.14 30.63
N LEU A 853 46.86 4.17 30.32
CA LEU A 853 46.65 2.72 30.36
C LEU A 853 47.76 2.17 31.29
N ARG A 854 47.65 1.05 32.03
CA ARG A 854 46.54 0.15 32.37
C ARG A 854 46.47 0.05 33.90
N GLY A 855 45.26 0.00 34.48
CA GLY A 855 45.06 -0.34 35.90
C GLY A 855 44.19 0.65 36.68
N GLY A 856 42.91 0.29 36.85
CA GLY A 856 41.96 0.98 37.73
C GLY A 856 41.07 2.02 37.04
N PHE A 857 39.78 1.99 37.42
CA PHE A 857 38.67 2.87 37.00
C PHE A 857 38.27 2.84 35.51
N GLU A 858 37.02 3.24 35.27
CA GLU A 858 36.48 3.44 33.92
C GLU A 858 37.19 4.61 33.21
N ARG A 859 37.28 4.51 31.88
CA ARG A 859 37.46 5.67 31.00
C ARG A 859 36.62 5.53 29.75
N LEU A 860 36.34 6.68 29.15
CA LEU A 860 35.51 6.88 27.98
C LEU A 860 35.99 6.09 26.75
N ARG A 861 35.09 5.29 26.15
CA ARG A 861 34.97 4.83 24.73
C ARG A 861 36.11 4.00 24.06
N ASP A 862 35.72 3.25 23.01
CA ASP A 862 36.45 2.84 21.76
C ASP A 862 36.57 1.32 21.38
N TYR A 863 36.71 1.04 20.05
CA TYR A 863 36.72 -0.24 19.25
C TYR A 863 37.43 0.01 17.86
N PRO A 864 37.45 -0.84 16.78
CA PRO A 864 37.08 -2.26 16.49
C PRO A 864 38.19 -3.07 15.72
N GLN A 865 37.86 -4.21 15.04
CA GLN A 865 38.58 -4.79 13.86
C GLN A 865 37.70 -5.78 13.03
N GLY A 866 37.75 -5.76 11.68
CA GLY A 866 37.16 -6.85 10.87
C GLY A 866 37.19 -6.76 9.32
N GLU A 867 37.89 -5.80 8.69
CA GLU A 867 37.46 -5.31 7.37
C GLU A 867 38.10 -5.91 6.07
N VAL A 868 39.22 -6.62 6.14
CA VAL A 868 40.10 -6.80 4.95
C VAL A 868 39.50 -7.61 3.79
N ARG A 869 38.89 -8.78 4.04
CA ARG A 869 38.54 -9.72 2.95
C ARG A 869 37.35 -9.26 2.09
N ALA A 870 36.50 -8.39 2.64
CA ALA A 870 35.42 -7.75 1.87
C ALA A 870 35.97 -6.80 0.79
N ALA A 871 37.15 -6.23 0.99
CA ALA A 871 37.67 -5.15 0.14
C ALA A 871 37.94 -5.54 -1.31
N LEU A 872 38.31 -6.80 -1.61
CA LEU A 872 38.59 -7.23 -2.99
C LEU A 872 37.32 -7.44 -3.81
N ASN A 873 36.32 -8.15 -3.26
CA ASN A 873 35.02 -8.30 -3.91
C ASN A 873 34.32 -6.93 -4.07
N LEU A 874 34.47 -6.03 -3.09
CA LEU A 874 34.01 -4.64 -3.19
C LEU A 874 34.75 -3.81 -4.26
N ARG A 875 35.98 -4.17 -4.65
CA ARG A 875 36.72 -3.48 -5.73
C ARG A 875 36.23 -3.92 -7.10
N TYR A 876 36.22 -5.21 -7.40
CA TYR A 876 35.75 -5.71 -8.71
C TYR A 876 34.30 -5.30 -9.00
N ARG A 877 33.41 -5.33 -8.00
CA ARG A 877 32.02 -4.90 -8.14
C ARG A 877 31.79 -3.40 -8.28
N ARG A 878 32.81 -2.55 -8.04
CA ARG A 878 32.75 -1.12 -8.44
C ARG A 878 32.98 -0.94 -9.94
N LEU A 879 33.61 -1.92 -10.60
CA LEU A 879 33.83 -1.94 -12.04
C LEU A 879 32.69 -2.65 -12.77
N PHE A 880 32.23 -3.79 -12.25
CA PHE A 880 31.16 -4.60 -12.87
C PHE A 880 30.02 -4.81 -11.87
N PRO A 881 29.17 -3.78 -11.63
CA PRO A 881 28.17 -3.79 -10.57
C PRO A 881 27.04 -4.81 -10.78
N ALA A 882 26.82 -5.27 -12.01
CA ALA A 882 25.90 -6.36 -12.33
C ALA A 882 26.43 -7.76 -11.91
N SER A 883 27.73 -7.90 -11.59
CA SER A 883 28.34 -9.21 -11.35
C SER A 883 28.04 -9.76 -9.94
N SER A 884 27.48 -10.97 -9.91
CA SER A 884 27.23 -11.76 -8.69
C SER A 884 28.53 -12.17 -7.99
N ASP A 885 28.44 -12.66 -6.75
CA ASP A 885 29.60 -13.21 -6.04
C ASP A 885 30.13 -14.46 -6.75
N ASP A 886 29.23 -15.26 -7.34
CA ASP A 886 29.58 -16.49 -8.05
C ASP A 886 30.25 -16.20 -9.39
N GLU A 887 29.76 -15.23 -10.18
CA GLU A 887 30.45 -14.80 -11.42
C GLU A 887 31.79 -14.11 -11.13
N THR A 888 31.85 -13.27 -10.08
CA THR A 888 33.10 -12.69 -9.57
C THR A 888 34.08 -13.80 -9.21
N GLN A 889 33.63 -14.81 -8.46
CA GLN A 889 34.45 -15.94 -8.05
C GLN A 889 34.85 -16.84 -9.24
N VAL A 890 33.96 -17.08 -10.20
CA VAL A 890 34.27 -17.81 -11.45
C VAL A 890 35.30 -17.05 -12.28
N GLN A 891 35.18 -15.73 -12.42
CA GLN A 891 36.16 -14.92 -13.15
C GLN A 891 37.51 -14.86 -12.42
N PHE A 892 37.51 -14.72 -11.09
CA PHE A 892 38.74 -14.79 -10.28
C PHE A 892 39.40 -16.18 -10.35
N THR A 893 38.60 -17.25 -10.39
CA THR A 893 39.08 -18.63 -10.56
C THR A 893 39.65 -18.80 -11.97
N ARG A 894 38.94 -18.34 -13.01
CA ARG A 894 39.42 -18.34 -14.41
C ARG A 894 40.74 -17.57 -14.56
N TRP A 895 40.92 -16.44 -13.89
CA TRP A 895 42.21 -15.74 -13.87
C TRP A 895 43.28 -16.57 -13.16
N HIS A 896 42.99 -17.14 -12.00
CA HIS A 896 43.92 -17.98 -11.24
C HIS A 896 44.36 -19.22 -12.02
N ASP A 897 43.43 -19.90 -12.69
CA ASP A 897 43.67 -21.07 -13.55
C ASP A 897 44.52 -20.71 -14.78
N ASN A 898 44.38 -19.48 -15.30
CA ASN A 898 45.25 -18.91 -16.34
C ASN A 898 46.52 -18.24 -15.77
N LEU A 899 46.87 -18.52 -14.52
CA LEU A 899 48.08 -18.05 -13.80
C LEU A 899 48.17 -16.52 -13.61
N LEU A 900 47.04 -15.81 -13.69
CA LEU A 900 46.93 -14.38 -13.46
C LEU A 900 46.52 -14.09 -12.00
N ASN A 901 47.17 -13.11 -11.35
CA ASN A 901 46.82 -12.67 -10.01
C ASN A 901 45.53 -11.82 -10.03
N PRO A 902 44.42 -12.23 -9.36
CA PRO A 902 43.17 -11.47 -9.37
C PRO A 902 43.32 -10.04 -8.87
N ASP A 903 44.15 -9.75 -7.86
CA ASP A 903 44.36 -8.39 -7.38
C ASP A 903 45.00 -7.49 -8.44
N THR A 904 45.93 -8.04 -9.24
CA THR A 904 46.58 -7.34 -10.36
C THR A 904 45.66 -7.22 -11.58
N GLN A 905 44.77 -8.19 -11.83
CA GLN A 905 43.77 -8.07 -12.90
C GLN A 905 42.67 -7.05 -12.54
N VAL A 906 42.19 -7.06 -11.30
CA VAL A 906 41.31 -6.01 -10.77
C VAL A 906 42.02 -4.65 -10.87
N GLN A 907 43.30 -4.54 -10.48
CA GLN A 907 44.05 -3.30 -10.60
C GLN A 907 44.24 -2.83 -12.06
N ALA A 908 44.43 -3.74 -13.01
CA ALA A 908 44.51 -3.40 -14.43
C ALA A 908 43.16 -2.88 -14.97
N LEU A 909 42.05 -3.49 -14.54
CA LEU A 909 40.69 -3.04 -14.90
C LEU A 909 40.31 -1.74 -14.17
N GLU A 910 40.76 -1.53 -12.93
CA GLU A 910 40.68 -0.23 -12.24
C GLU A 910 41.44 0.84 -13.03
N GLN A 911 42.66 0.55 -13.52
CA GLN A 911 43.44 1.49 -14.33
C GLN A 911 42.84 1.78 -15.71
N GLN A 912 42.22 0.78 -16.36
CA GLN A 912 41.49 0.97 -17.61
C GLN A 912 40.22 1.81 -17.39
N TYR A 913 39.45 1.51 -16.34
CA TYR A 913 38.26 2.26 -15.97
C TYR A 913 38.58 3.69 -15.54
N ASP A 914 39.60 3.91 -14.69
CA ASP A 914 40.10 5.24 -14.31
C ASP A 914 40.61 6.03 -15.51
N THR A 915 41.05 5.36 -16.58
CA THR A 915 41.48 6.00 -17.83
C THR A 915 40.30 6.33 -18.73
N LEU A 916 39.36 5.40 -18.93
CA LEU A 916 38.08 5.67 -19.58
C LEU A 916 37.34 6.84 -18.93
N GLN A 917 37.22 6.85 -17.60
CA GLN A 917 36.59 7.94 -16.84
C GLN A 917 37.35 9.26 -17.01
N ARG A 918 38.68 9.25 -16.90
CA ARG A 918 39.50 10.45 -17.10
C ARG A 918 39.33 11.02 -18.51
N ASP A 919 39.38 10.16 -19.52
CA ASP A 919 39.37 10.56 -20.92
C ASP A 919 37.97 11.01 -21.35
N LEU A 920 36.89 10.36 -20.86
CA LEU A 920 35.51 10.83 -20.99
C LEU A 920 35.26 12.16 -20.27
N GLN A 921 35.82 12.38 -19.07
CA GLN A 921 35.68 13.64 -18.34
C GLN A 921 36.47 14.79 -19.01
N LEU A 922 37.66 14.50 -19.54
CA LEU A 922 38.45 15.45 -20.34
C LEU A 922 37.76 15.79 -21.67
N TRP A 923 37.18 14.78 -22.34
CA TRP A 923 36.38 14.94 -23.55
C TRP A 923 35.11 15.75 -23.31
N ALA A 924 34.41 15.51 -22.20
CA ALA A 924 33.16 16.19 -21.89
C ALA A 924 33.37 17.64 -21.44
N GLY A 925 34.35 17.90 -20.57
CA GLY A 925 34.69 19.24 -20.10
C GLY A 925 33.48 19.99 -19.53
N ASN A 926 32.97 20.97 -20.28
CA ASN A 926 31.78 21.77 -19.94
C ASN A 926 30.57 21.55 -20.88
N HIS A 927 30.63 20.60 -21.81
CA HIS A 927 29.52 20.32 -22.73
C HIS A 927 28.47 19.43 -22.04
N PRO A 928 27.16 19.78 -22.05
CA PRO A 928 26.12 18.99 -21.38
C PRO A 928 25.96 17.59 -22.02
N SER A 929 25.67 17.52 -23.32
CA SER A 929 25.54 16.28 -24.12
C SER A 929 26.62 15.24 -23.83
N ARG A 930 27.88 15.69 -23.81
CA ARG A 930 29.05 14.83 -23.57
C ARG A 930 29.14 14.33 -22.13
N ARG A 931 28.62 15.09 -21.14
CA ARG A 931 28.55 14.66 -19.73
C ARG A 931 27.48 13.59 -19.53
N ASP A 932 26.33 13.77 -20.15
CA ASP A 932 25.21 12.83 -20.07
C ASP A 932 25.59 11.51 -20.78
N ALA A 933 26.30 11.59 -21.91
CA ALA A 933 26.93 10.45 -22.58
C ALA A 933 27.90 9.63 -21.70
N ILE A 934 28.54 10.23 -20.67
CA ILE A 934 29.50 9.50 -19.81
C ILE A 934 28.83 8.33 -19.12
N GLU A 935 27.60 8.48 -18.62
CA GLU A 935 26.93 7.39 -17.92
C GLU A 935 26.60 6.23 -18.87
N ILE A 936 26.23 6.52 -20.12
CA ILE A 936 25.97 5.52 -21.16
C ILE A 936 27.23 4.75 -21.52
N PHE A 937 28.33 5.44 -21.85
CA PHE A 937 29.63 4.80 -22.12
C PHE A 937 30.11 3.97 -20.91
N THR A 938 29.89 4.48 -19.70
CA THR A 938 30.18 3.77 -18.45
C THR A 938 29.37 2.48 -18.39
N ARG A 939 28.04 2.53 -18.48
CA ARG A 939 27.15 1.36 -18.38
C ARG A 939 27.44 0.30 -19.45
N SER A 940 27.75 0.70 -20.68
CA SER A 940 28.07 -0.23 -21.77
C SER A 940 29.44 -0.90 -21.59
N TRP A 941 30.47 -0.16 -21.13
CA TRP A 941 31.78 -0.74 -20.76
C TRP A 941 31.67 -1.68 -19.55
N GLN A 942 30.86 -1.30 -18.55
CA GLN A 942 30.52 -2.11 -17.38
C GLN A 942 29.59 -3.31 -17.71
N ARG A 943 29.22 -3.51 -18.98
CA ARG A 943 28.36 -4.59 -19.50
C ARG A 943 26.95 -4.63 -18.89
N VAL A 944 26.45 -3.48 -18.42
CA VAL A 944 25.09 -3.30 -17.91
C VAL A 944 24.10 -3.06 -19.04
N SER A 945 24.54 -2.45 -20.16
CA SER A 945 23.74 -2.25 -21.37
C SER A 945 23.62 -3.53 -22.19
N ILE A 946 22.45 -4.16 -22.14
CA ILE A 946 22.10 -5.40 -22.84
C ILE A 946 20.61 -5.41 -23.22
N ARG A 947 20.30 -5.91 -24.42
CA ARG A 947 18.96 -6.02 -25.03
C ARG A 947 18.70 -7.51 -25.38
N ARG A 948 17.43 -7.94 -25.42
CA ARG A 948 17.00 -9.29 -25.83
C ARG A 948 16.36 -9.20 -27.21
N LEU A 949 16.73 -10.11 -28.10
CA LEU A 949 16.20 -10.20 -29.46
C LEU A 949 15.07 -11.23 -29.58
N ASP A 950 14.46 -11.22 -30.77
CA ASP A 950 13.40 -12.12 -31.24
C ASP A 950 13.82 -13.61 -31.40
N ASP A 951 14.88 -14.05 -30.71
CA ASP A 951 15.39 -15.42 -30.71
C ASP A 951 15.86 -15.88 -29.30
N ASP A 952 15.54 -15.11 -28.25
CA ASP A 952 16.07 -15.22 -26.89
C ASP A 952 17.59 -14.96 -26.73
N THR A 953 18.29 -14.55 -27.79
CA THR A 953 19.69 -14.13 -27.70
C THR A 953 19.81 -12.80 -26.96
N TRP A 954 20.71 -12.77 -25.99
CA TRP A 954 21.16 -11.56 -25.31
C TRP A 954 22.29 -10.90 -26.10
N ILE A 955 22.11 -9.63 -26.40
CA ILE A 955 23.07 -8.79 -27.13
C ILE A 955 23.50 -7.60 -26.26
N HIS A 956 24.75 -7.16 -26.41
CA HIS A 956 25.23 -5.93 -25.76
C HIS A 956 24.98 -4.70 -26.64
N THR A 957 24.49 -3.62 -26.02
CA THR A 957 24.12 -2.38 -26.72
C THR A 957 24.97 -1.18 -26.31
N LEU A 958 25.02 -0.17 -27.19
CA LEU A 958 25.50 1.17 -26.92
C LEU A 958 24.45 2.16 -27.47
N GLU A 959 23.66 2.72 -26.55
CA GLU A 959 22.45 3.51 -26.82
C GLU A 959 22.71 4.98 -26.44
N LEU A 960 23.08 5.81 -27.42
CA LEU A 960 23.54 7.20 -27.27
C LEU A 960 22.47 8.20 -27.73
N ASP A 961 21.21 7.84 -27.56
CA ASP A 961 20.05 8.48 -28.17
C ASP A 961 19.64 9.78 -27.44
N LEU A 962 19.05 10.75 -28.17
CA LEU A 962 18.53 12.03 -27.65
C LEU A 962 19.57 12.92 -26.93
N LEU A 963 20.87 12.78 -27.23
CA LEU A 963 21.95 13.51 -26.54
C LEU A 963 22.35 14.85 -27.18
N ASP A 964 21.89 15.17 -28.40
CA ASP A 964 22.36 16.31 -29.23
C ASP A 964 23.90 16.31 -29.44
N LEU A 965 24.46 15.12 -29.72
CA LEU A 965 25.87 14.97 -30.08
C LEU A 965 26.14 15.42 -31.53
N GLN A 966 27.34 15.95 -31.73
CA GLN A 966 27.81 16.49 -33.01
C GLN A 966 29.02 15.69 -33.53
N ASP A 967 29.31 15.78 -34.84
CA ASP A 967 30.47 15.12 -35.48
C ASP A 967 31.78 15.31 -34.69
N GLN A 968 32.03 16.54 -34.24
CA GLN A 968 33.25 16.90 -33.52
C GLN A 968 33.26 16.37 -32.08
N ASP A 969 32.11 16.02 -31.51
CA ASP A 969 32.03 15.30 -30.24
C ASP A 969 32.60 13.90 -30.42
N LEU A 970 31.99 13.06 -31.27
CA LEU A 970 32.46 11.70 -31.50
C LEU A 970 33.89 11.68 -32.07
N ALA A 971 34.23 12.55 -33.01
CA ALA A 971 35.59 12.62 -33.58
C ALA A 971 36.67 13.15 -32.60
N SER A 972 36.29 13.74 -31.46
CA SER A 972 37.24 14.06 -30.37
C SER A 972 37.31 12.99 -29.27
N LEU A 973 36.51 11.92 -29.35
CA LEU A 973 36.54 10.79 -28.42
C LEU A 973 37.36 9.62 -28.99
N GLN A 974 38.52 9.35 -28.41
CA GLN A 974 39.21 8.07 -28.59
C GLN A 974 38.71 7.09 -27.52
N LEU A 975 38.05 6.00 -27.92
CA LEU A 975 37.65 4.94 -26.99
C LEU A 975 38.87 4.10 -26.58
N PRO A 976 39.22 4.00 -25.27
CA PRO A 976 40.37 3.23 -24.80
C PRO A 976 40.07 1.72 -24.68
N GLY A 977 39.47 1.13 -25.71
CA GLY A 977 39.12 -0.30 -25.79
C GLY A 977 38.01 -0.76 -24.85
N GLY A 978 37.77 -2.08 -24.83
CA GLY A 978 36.81 -2.72 -23.91
C GLY A 978 35.33 -2.70 -24.34
N PHE A 979 35.02 -2.23 -25.55
CA PHE A 979 33.67 -2.28 -26.16
C PHE A 979 33.50 -3.44 -27.17
N GLU A 980 34.45 -4.38 -27.17
CA GLU A 980 34.58 -5.52 -28.11
C GLU A 980 33.35 -6.45 -28.13
N HIS A 981 32.53 -6.40 -27.07
CA HIS A 981 31.31 -7.18 -26.88
C HIS A 981 30.06 -6.55 -27.50
N VAL A 982 30.08 -5.27 -27.90
CA VAL A 982 28.90 -4.55 -28.41
C VAL A 982 28.50 -5.08 -29.79
N GLN A 983 27.20 -5.38 -29.92
CA GLN A 983 26.58 -5.95 -31.13
C GLN A 983 25.52 -5.02 -31.75
N GLU A 984 25.09 -3.99 -31.02
CA GLU A 984 24.12 -3.00 -31.49
C GLU A 984 24.50 -1.61 -31.02
N LEU A 985 24.35 -0.65 -31.94
CA LEU A 985 24.68 0.75 -31.75
C LEU A 985 23.48 1.59 -32.18
N SER A 986 23.06 2.50 -31.31
CA SER A 986 21.98 3.43 -31.51
C SER A 986 22.47 4.85 -31.19
N LEU A 987 22.23 5.81 -32.09
CA LEU A 987 22.46 7.24 -31.85
C LEU A 987 21.26 8.09 -32.33
N GLU A 988 20.05 7.63 -32.05
CA GLU A 988 18.79 8.24 -32.50
C GLU A 988 18.65 9.68 -32.00
N ASP A 989 18.00 10.55 -32.77
CA ASP A 989 17.73 11.96 -32.45
C ASP A 989 18.94 12.83 -32.06
N ASN A 990 20.16 12.42 -32.46
CA ASN A 990 21.34 13.29 -32.36
C ASN A 990 21.35 14.29 -33.53
N HIS A 991 20.37 15.20 -33.53
CA HIS A 991 20.01 16.07 -34.65
C HIS A 991 21.17 16.92 -35.24
N HIS A 992 22.39 16.92 -34.72
CA HIS A 992 23.55 17.63 -35.27
C HIS A 992 24.65 16.71 -35.85
N LEU A 993 24.46 15.40 -35.84
CA LEU A 993 25.39 14.39 -36.35
C LEU A 993 25.18 14.12 -37.85
N THR A 994 26.27 14.05 -38.61
CA THR A 994 26.31 13.82 -40.07
C THR A 994 27.28 12.72 -40.51
N GLN A 995 28.19 12.30 -39.62
CA GLN A 995 29.16 11.22 -39.87
C GLN A 995 29.59 10.50 -38.58
N LEU A 996 29.97 9.23 -38.68
CA LEU A 996 30.59 8.47 -37.58
C LEU A 996 32.11 8.34 -37.78
N PRO A 997 32.95 8.46 -36.72
CA PRO A 997 34.40 8.28 -36.87
C PRO A 997 34.75 6.79 -37.13
N PRO A 998 35.44 6.44 -38.24
CA PRO A 998 35.73 5.03 -38.55
C PRO A 998 36.60 4.33 -37.49
N SER A 999 37.50 5.06 -36.82
CA SER A 999 38.33 4.55 -35.72
C SER A 999 37.55 4.22 -34.44
N TRP A 1000 36.36 4.80 -34.29
CA TRP A 1000 35.45 4.56 -33.17
C TRP A 1000 34.65 3.27 -33.43
N LEU A 1001 34.08 3.13 -34.64
CA LEU A 1001 33.42 1.89 -35.08
C LEU A 1001 34.38 0.68 -35.14
N GLN A 1002 35.67 0.89 -35.36
CA GLN A 1002 36.68 -0.19 -35.30
C GLN A 1002 36.79 -0.86 -33.90
N GLN A 1003 36.32 -0.20 -32.84
CA GLN A 1003 36.25 -0.78 -31.48
C GLN A 1003 35.00 -1.65 -31.26
N LEU A 1004 34.09 -1.73 -32.24
CA LEU A 1004 32.82 -2.47 -32.18
C LEU A 1004 32.80 -3.63 -33.22
N PRO A 1005 33.74 -4.60 -33.17
CA PRO A 1005 33.92 -5.59 -34.22
C PRO A 1005 32.80 -6.64 -34.35
N GLN A 1006 31.84 -6.67 -33.43
CA GLN A 1006 30.68 -7.58 -33.46
C GLN A 1006 29.36 -6.86 -33.82
N LEU A 1007 29.43 -5.62 -34.31
CA LEU A 1007 28.25 -4.82 -34.65
C LEU A 1007 27.40 -5.48 -35.75
N GLN A 1008 26.09 -5.62 -35.49
CA GLN A 1008 25.09 -6.26 -36.35
C GLN A 1008 23.89 -5.36 -36.66
N ARG A 1009 23.57 -4.40 -35.78
CA ARG A 1009 22.47 -3.43 -35.94
C ARG A 1009 23.01 -2.02 -35.69
N LEU A 1010 22.72 -1.09 -36.60
CA LEU A 1010 23.12 0.33 -36.53
C LEU A 1010 21.92 1.25 -36.79
N SER A 1011 21.35 1.82 -35.72
CA SER A 1011 20.30 2.83 -35.81
C SER A 1011 20.87 4.24 -35.76
N LEU A 1012 20.43 5.08 -36.70
CA LEU A 1012 20.80 6.48 -36.86
C LEU A 1012 19.57 7.36 -37.19
N ARG A 1013 18.37 6.95 -36.78
CA ARG A 1013 17.12 7.72 -36.96
C ARG A 1013 17.23 9.17 -36.47
N GLY A 1014 16.60 10.14 -37.13
CA GLY A 1014 16.45 11.51 -36.60
C GLY A 1014 17.72 12.38 -36.61
N ASN A 1015 18.69 12.03 -37.45
CA ASN A 1015 20.01 12.65 -37.52
C ASN A 1015 20.13 13.63 -38.73
N ARG A 1016 21.35 13.88 -39.23
CA ARG A 1016 21.61 14.70 -40.44
C ARG A 1016 22.61 14.05 -41.40
N PHE A 1017 22.71 12.72 -41.40
CA PHE A 1017 23.53 11.99 -42.38
C PHE A 1017 23.02 12.29 -43.79
N ASN A 1018 23.93 12.67 -44.69
CA ASN A 1018 23.63 12.85 -46.11
C ASN A 1018 24.17 11.72 -47.00
N HIS A 1019 24.59 10.61 -46.38
CA HIS A 1019 25.16 9.46 -47.04
C HIS A 1019 25.10 8.21 -46.14
N ILE A 1020 25.14 7.02 -46.75
CA ILE A 1020 25.25 5.76 -46.00
C ILE A 1020 26.60 5.72 -45.26
N PRO A 1021 26.64 5.46 -43.94
CA PRO A 1021 27.85 5.49 -43.14
C PRO A 1021 28.80 4.34 -43.50
N GLN A 1022 30.11 4.60 -43.55
CA GLN A 1022 31.10 3.54 -43.72
C GLN A 1022 31.39 2.82 -42.41
N VAL A 1023 30.72 1.69 -42.20
CA VAL A 1023 31.08 0.74 -41.13
C VAL A 1023 32.33 -0.07 -41.52
N PRO A 1024 33.22 -0.47 -40.58
CA PRO A 1024 34.43 -1.22 -40.90
C PRO A 1024 34.21 -2.69 -41.30
N TYR A 1025 33.03 -3.26 -41.00
CA TYR A 1025 32.67 -4.66 -41.21
C TYR A 1025 31.25 -4.79 -41.81
N PRO A 1026 31.00 -4.25 -43.03
CA PRO A 1026 29.65 -4.18 -43.61
C PRO A 1026 29.01 -5.55 -43.86
N GLU A 1027 29.82 -6.61 -43.97
CA GLU A 1027 29.37 -7.99 -44.11
C GLU A 1027 28.76 -8.59 -42.84
N ARG A 1028 28.78 -7.86 -41.72
CA ARG A 1028 28.20 -8.27 -40.43
C ARG A 1028 26.88 -7.58 -40.10
N LEU A 1029 26.53 -6.52 -40.84
CA LEU A 1029 25.37 -5.68 -40.56
C LEU A 1029 24.11 -6.33 -41.15
N LEU A 1030 23.12 -6.61 -40.29
CA LEU A 1030 21.86 -7.28 -40.62
C LEU A 1030 20.69 -6.28 -40.75
N SER A 1031 20.78 -5.17 -40.02
CA SER A 1031 19.81 -4.07 -40.02
C SER A 1031 20.53 -2.72 -40.10
N LEU A 1032 20.04 -1.81 -40.96
CA LEU A 1032 20.50 -0.43 -41.07
C LEU A 1032 19.29 0.53 -41.12
N ASP A 1033 19.21 1.42 -40.13
CA ASP A 1033 18.15 2.42 -40.02
C ASP A 1033 18.79 3.82 -40.11
N LEU A 1034 18.28 4.57 -41.08
CA LEU A 1034 18.69 5.91 -41.45
C LEU A 1034 17.45 6.82 -41.63
N GLU A 1035 16.31 6.49 -41.02
CA GLU A 1035 15.07 7.28 -41.05
C GLU A 1035 15.28 8.73 -40.57
N GLU A 1036 14.47 9.68 -41.04
CA GLU A 1036 14.53 11.10 -40.66
C GLU A 1036 15.95 11.72 -40.79
N ASN A 1037 16.58 11.57 -41.96
CA ASN A 1037 17.93 12.07 -42.24
C ASN A 1037 17.96 13.01 -43.48
N ARG A 1038 19.09 13.06 -44.21
CA ARG A 1038 19.34 13.98 -45.33
C ARG A 1038 20.02 13.31 -46.52
N ILE A 1039 19.90 11.99 -46.62
CA ILE A 1039 20.52 11.18 -47.67
C ILE A 1039 19.92 11.55 -49.02
N THR A 1040 20.80 11.85 -49.99
CA THR A 1040 20.47 12.03 -51.40
C THR A 1040 21.08 10.86 -52.18
N TRP A 1041 20.35 10.25 -53.10
CA TRP A 1041 20.86 9.08 -53.81
C TRP A 1041 21.80 9.44 -54.96
N ASP A 1042 22.88 8.67 -55.10
CA ASP A 1042 23.81 8.72 -56.23
C ASP A 1042 24.54 7.38 -56.40
N ALA A 1043 25.35 7.26 -57.45
CA ALA A 1043 26.14 6.06 -57.73
C ALA A 1043 27.18 5.72 -56.64
N GLN A 1044 27.58 6.68 -55.80
CA GLN A 1044 28.49 6.47 -54.67
C GLN A 1044 27.74 5.91 -53.45
N GLN A 1045 26.49 6.33 -53.20
CA GLN A 1045 25.62 5.70 -52.21
C GLN A 1045 25.25 4.28 -52.63
N GLN A 1046 24.94 4.07 -53.91
CA GLN A 1046 24.70 2.73 -54.44
C GLN A 1046 25.93 1.80 -54.25
N GLN A 1047 27.15 2.30 -54.52
CA GLN A 1047 28.37 1.54 -54.25
C GLN A 1047 28.57 1.23 -52.74
N ARG A 1048 28.03 2.05 -51.84
CA ARG A 1048 28.04 1.80 -50.39
C ARG A 1048 27.00 0.76 -50.00
N LEU A 1049 25.74 0.91 -50.44
CA LEU A 1049 24.68 -0.06 -50.18
C LEU A 1049 25.08 -1.47 -50.62
N ASN A 1050 25.66 -1.60 -51.82
CA ASN A 1050 26.11 -2.87 -52.37
C ASN A 1050 27.27 -3.55 -51.59
N GLN A 1051 27.83 -2.94 -50.54
CA GLN A 1051 28.78 -3.60 -49.62
C GLN A 1051 28.07 -4.37 -48.51
N HIS A 1052 26.82 -4.02 -48.22
CA HIS A 1052 26.02 -4.55 -47.12
C HIS A 1052 25.18 -5.76 -47.53
N THR A 1053 25.79 -6.73 -48.22
CA THR A 1053 25.13 -7.92 -48.80
C THR A 1053 24.51 -8.91 -47.79
N GLN A 1054 24.53 -8.58 -46.50
CA GLN A 1054 23.86 -9.33 -45.43
C GLN A 1054 22.83 -8.47 -44.68
N LEU A 1055 22.53 -7.26 -45.17
CA LEU A 1055 21.33 -6.55 -44.73
C LEU A 1055 20.10 -7.30 -45.18
N HIS A 1056 19.20 -7.44 -44.23
CA HIS A 1056 17.86 -7.91 -44.45
C HIS A 1056 16.85 -6.77 -44.21
N ALA A 1057 17.12 -5.87 -43.25
CA ALA A 1057 16.36 -4.64 -43.02
C ALA A 1057 17.08 -3.38 -43.53
N LEU A 1058 16.33 -2.50 -44.18
CA LEU A 1058 16.76 -1.15 -44.54
C LEU A 1058 15.60 -0.16 -44.35
N SER A 1059 15.80 0.83 -43.46
CA SER A 1059 14.98 2.05 -43.47
C SER A 1059 15.81 3.23 -44.01
N LEU A 1060 15.22 3.94 -44.98
CA LEU A 1060 15.69 5.23 -45.49
C LEU A 1060 14.53 6.27 -45.47
N ALA A 1061 13.47 6.02 -44.69
CA ALA A 1061 12.30 6.90 -44.59
C ALA A 1061 12.67 8.36 -44.29
N ASP A 1062 11.83 9.32 -44.71
CA ASP A 1062 12.05 10.76 -44.48
C ASP A 1062 13.42 11.31 -44.95
N ASN A 1063 14.00 10.74 -46.02
CA ASN A 1063 15.24 11.21 -46.65
C ASN A 1063 15.02 11.75 -48.07
N PRO A 1064 15.67 12.85 -48.50
CA PRO A 1064 15.55 13.41 -49.85
C PRO A 1064 16.31 12.59 -50.92
N LEU A 1065 15.96 11.30 -51.09
CA LEU A 1065 16.65 10.37 -51.99
C LEU A 1065 16.57 10.81 -53.46
N ILE A 1066 15.37 11.24 -53.91
CA ILE A 1066 15.02 11.69 -55.29
C ILE A 1066 15.10 10.57 -56.34
N GLU A 1067 16.22 9.86 -56.43
CA GLU A 1067 16.38 8.62 -57.20
C GLU A 1067 16.29 7.41 -56.25
N ALA A 1068 15.66 6.33 -56.71
CA ALA A 1068 15.45 5.13 -55.89
C ALA A 1068 16.69 4.23 -55.88
N PRO A 1069 16.99 3.55 -54.76
CA PRO A 1069 18.05 2.54 -54.72
C PRO A 1069 17.74 1.34 -55.62
N ASP A 1070 18.79 0.76 -56.18
CA ASP A 1070 18.77 -0.61 -56.69
C ASP A 1070 19.03 -1.56 -55.50
N VAL A 1071 17.98 -2.24 -55.04
CA VAL A 1071 18.06 -3.21 -53.94
C VAL A 1071 18.33 -4.63 -54.43
N SER A 1072 18.52 -4.85 -55.74
CA SER A 1072 18.71 -6.20 -56.32
C SER A 1072 19.98 -6.93 -55.86
N THR A 1073 20.88 -6.26 -55.15
CA THR A 1073 22.09 -6.86 -54.53
C THR A 1073 21.87 -7.32 -53.08
N LEU A 1074 20.75 -6.98 -52.47
CA LEU A 1074 20.40 -7.31 -51.09
C LEU A 1074 19.45 -8.52 -51.08
N THR A 1075 20.00 -9.72 -51.33
CA THR A 1075 19.17 -10.92 -51.58
C THR A 1075 18.39 -11.42 -50.37
N GLU A 1076 18.82 -11.05 -49.16
CA GLU A 1076 18.15 -11.40 -47.91
C GLU A 1076 17.16 -10.32 -47.44
N LEU A 1077 16.95 -9.27 -48.26
CA LEU A 1077 16.08 -8.14 -47.94
C LEU A 1077 14.61 -8.48 -48.18
N VAL A 1078 13.81 -8.52 -47.11
CA VAL A 1078 12.35 -8.76 -47.18
C VAL A 1078 11.55 -7.59 -46.54
N GLY A 1079 12.21 -6.45 -46.35
CA GLY A 1079 11.75 -5.39 -45.45
C GLY A 1079 12.43 -4.08 -45.73
N LEU A 1080 11.67 -3.16 -46.28
CA LEU A 1080 12.18 -1.95 -46.89
C LEU A 1080 11.22 -0.79 -46.64
N ASP A 1081 11.69 0.22 -45.92
CA ASP A 1081 10.95 1.48 -45.73
C ASP A 1081 11.70 2.62 -46.43
N MET A 1082 11.01 3.26 -47.37
CA MET A 1082 11.42 4.48 -48.04
C MET A 1082 10.24 5.45 -48.18
N SER A 1083 9.37 5.47 -47.17
CA SER A 1083 8.29 6.44 -47.03
C SER A 1083 8.83 7.89 -47.04
N ASN A 1084 8.10 8.80 -47.68
CA ASN A 1084 8.42 10.22 -47.81
C ASN A 1084 9.81 10.56 -48.42
N THR A 1085 10.35 9.70 -49.31
CA THR A 1085 11.71 9.89 -49.85
C THR A 1085 11.82 10.69 -51.16
N SER A 1086 10.74 11.35 -51.58
CA SER A 1086 10.65 12.15 -52.82
C SER A 1086 10.97 11.37 -54.11
N LEU A 1087 10.79 10.04 -54.11
CA LEU A 1087 11.04 9.19 -55.27
C LEU A 1087 10.05 9.44 -56.40
N THR A 1088 10.55 9.48 -57.63
CA THR A 1088 9.73 9.69 -58.84
C THR A 1088 9.46 8.43 -59.67
N ARG A 1089 10.13 7.32 -59.31
CA ARG A 1089 10.03 5.97 -59.90
C ARG A 1089 10.21 4.90 -58.83
N LEU A 1090 9.62 3.73 -59.02
CA LEU A 1090 9.82 2.57 -58.14
C LEU A 1090 11.30 2.11 -58.10
N PRO A 1091 11.78 1.59 -56.95
CA PRO A 1091 13.06 0.89 -56.81
C PRO A 1091 13.25 -0.28 -57.78
N VAL A 1092 14.50 -0.56 -58.12
CA VAL A 1092 14.89 -1.77 -58.88
C VAL A 1092 15.17 -2.91 -57.89
N GLY A 1093 14.63 -4.10 -58.15
CA GLY A 1093 14.82 -5.28 -57.31
C GLY A 1093 13.57 -5.76 -56.57
N LEU A 1094 12.49 -4.96 -56.50
CA LEU A 1094 11.22 -5.35 -55.87
C LEU A 1094 10.59 -6.62 -56.48
N GLN A 1095 10.92 -6.92 -57.73
CA GLN A 1095 10.47 -8.10 -58.46
C GLN A 1095 11.16 -9.41 -58.01
N ILE A 1096 12.25 -9.33 -57.23
CA ILE A 1096 13.05 -10.48 -56.78
C ILE A 1096 13.19 -10.59 -55.25
N MET A 1097 12.59 -9.69 -54.48
CA MET A 1097 12.40 -9.87 -53.03
C MET A 1097 11.54 -11.11 -52.76
N GLN A 1098 11.84 -11.85 -51.69
CA GLN A 1098 11.15 -13.09 -51.33
C GLN A 1098 10.40 -12.89 -50.01
N GLU A 1099 9.11 -13.22 -49.99
CA GLU A 1099 8.23 -13.17 -48.80
C GLU A 1099 8.35 -11.88 -47.95
N PRO A 1100 8.30 -10.66 -48.55
CA PRO A 1100 8.47 -9.43 -47.78
C PRO A 1100 7.34 -9.17 -46.79
N PHE A 1101 7.70 -8.69 -45.60
CA PHE A 1101 6.77 -8.35 -44.52
C PHE A 1101 6.31 -6.89 -44.56
N LEU A 1102 7.16 -6.01 -45.11
CA LEU A 1102 6.95 -4.57 -45.23
C LEU A 1102 7.65 -4.06 -46.49
N LEU A 1103 6.92 -3.30 -47.30
CA LEU A 1103 7.47 -2.56 -48.43
C LEU A 1103 6.82 -1.17 -48.49
N ASP A 1104 7.14 -0.32 -47.52
CA ASP A 1104 6.59 1.03 -47.46
C ASP A 1104 7.34 1.97 -48.41
N LEU A 1105 6.59 2.50 -49.36
CA LEU A 1105 7.00 3.47 -50.38
C LEU A 1105 6.03 4.67 -50.41
N SER A 1106 5.27 4.90 -49.32
CA SER A 1106 4.29 5.98 -49.16
C SER A 1106 4.91 7.39 -49.22
N SER A 1107 4.07 8.43 -49.27
CA SER A 1107 4.43 9.85 -49.34
C SER A 1107 5.42 10.25 -50.46
N ASN A 1108 5.60 9.40 -51.48
CA ASN A 1108 6.51 9.60 -52.60
C ASN A 1108 5.84 10.28 -53.82
N GLN A 1109 6.67 10.79 -54.73
CA GLN A 1109 6.27 11.63 -55.86
C GLN A 1109 6.23 10.83 -57.19
N PHE A 1110 5.72 9.59 -57.15
CA PHE A 1110 5.71 8.71 -58.32
C PHE A 1110 4.94 9.35 -59.48
N THR A 1111 5.59 9.43 -60.64
CA THR A 1111 5.05 10.10 -61.82
C THR A 1111 4.42 9.14 -62.83
N HIS A 1112 4.89 7.89 -62.84
CA HIS A 1112 4.42 6.77 -63.65
C HIS A 1112 4.87 5.46 -63.00
N LEU A 1113 4.06 4.41 -63.13
CA LEU A 1113 4.44 3.02 -62.89
C LEU A 1113 4.81 2.34 -64.23
N PRO A 1114 5.58 1.23 -64.23
CA PRO A 1114 5.82 0.46 -65.44
C PRO A 1114 4.52 -0.12 -66.04
N GLU A 1115 4.33 -0.02 -67.37
CA GLU A 1115 3.13 -0.53 -68.06
C GLU A 1115 2.89 -2.03 -67.78
N GLU A 1116 3.95 -2.82 -67.75
CA GLU A 1116 3.96 -4.24 -67.38
C GLU A 1116 4.57 -4.44 -65.98
N LEU A 1117 4.17 -3.63 -64.98
CA LEU A 1117 4.54 -3.86 -63.58
C LEU A 1117 4.04 -5.24 -63.12
N MET A 1118 4.97 -6.16 -62.92
CA MET A 1118 4.77 -7.48 -62.33
C MET A 1118 5.58 -7.56 -61.03
N LEU A 1119 4.91 -7.96 -59.95
CA LEU A 1119 5.49 -8.17 -58.62
C LEU A 1119 5.11 -9.59 -58.15
N PRO A 1120 5.92 -10.25 -57.30
CA PRO A 1120 5.44 -11.35 -56.48
C PRO A 1120 4.20 -10.94 -55.68
N PHE A 1121 3.29 -11.89 -55.42
CA PHE A 1121 2.04 -11.61 -54.72
C PHE A 1121 2.28 -11.01 -53.33
N ASP A 1122 3.24 -11.56 -52.60
CA ASP A 1122 3.60 -11.13 -51.24
C ASP A 1122 4.23 -9.73 -51.27
N SER A 1123 5.10 -9.46 -52.25
CA SER A 1123 5.64 -8.11 -52.54
C SER A 1123 4.59 -7.09 -52.97
N ALA A 1124 3.44 -7.52 -53.48
CA ALA A 1124 2.31 -6.64 -53.76
C ALA A 1124 1.44 -6.42 -52.52
N GLN A 1125 1.24 -7.45 -51.67
CA GLN A 1125 0.44 -7.33 -50.45
C GLN A 1125 1.10 -6.50 -49.34
N ALA A 1126 2.44 -6.56 -49.24
CA ALA A 1126 3.22 -5.78 -48.27
C ALA A 1126 3.50 -4.33 -48.74
N MET A 1127 3.07 -3.94 -49.94
CA MET A 1127 3.38 -2.64 -50.54
C MET A 1127 2.42 -1.53 -50.08
N CYS A 1128 2.98 -0.39 -49.69
CA CYS A 1128 2.24 0.86 -49.52
C CYS A 1128 2.79 1.93 -50.49
N LEU A 1129 1.92 2.64 -51.22
CA LEU A 1129 2.27 3.75 -52.13
C LEU A 1129 1.50 5.04 -51.80
N GLU A 1130 0.71 5.05 -50.72
CA GLU A 1130 -0.21 6.14 -50.38
C GLU A 1130 0.51 7.47 -50.26
N SER A 1131 0.11 8.46 -51.07
CA SER A 1131 0.78 9.76 -51.14
C SER A 1131 -0.14 10.84 -51.69
N GLU A 1132 -0.06 12.05 -51.12
CA GLU A 1132 -0.74 13.24 -51.63
C GLU A 1132 -0.17 13.75 -52.98
N TYR A 1133 0.99 13.24 -53.39
CA TYR A 1133 1.73 13.68 -54.58
C TYR A 1133 1.48 12.85 -55.84
N LEU A 1134 0.68 11.77 -55.77
CA LEU A 1134 0.42 10.91 -56.93
C LEU A 1134 -0.37 11.64 -58.01
N SER A 1135 0.05 11.45 -59.27
CA SER A 1135 -0.73 11.92 -60.42
C SER A 1135 -1.98 11.06 -60.60
N GLN A 1136 -3.03 11.62 -61.23
CA GLN A 1136 -4.20 10.84 -61.64
C GLN A 1136 -3.79 9.68 -62.57
N GLU A 1137 -2.75 9.85 -63.38
CA GLU A 1137 -2.18 8.81 -64.24
C GLU A 1137 -1.61 7.63 -63.42
N VAL A 1138 -0.95 7.89 -62.28
CA VAL A 1138 -0.49 6.82 -61.37
C VAL A 1138 -1.65 6.19 -60.60
N LEU A 1139 -2.64 6.97 -60.17
CA LEU A 1139 -3.85 6.42 -59.54
C LEU A 1139 -4.63 5.51 -60.50
N ASP A 1140 -4.79 5.93 -61.77
CA ASP A 1140 -5.39 5.13 -62.83
C ASP A 1140 -4.57 3.84 -63.12
N GLN A 1141 -3.23 3.91 -63.01
CA GLN A 1141 -2.34 2.74 -63.15
C GLN A 1141 -2.43 1.78 -61.95
N ILE A 1142 -2.52 2.28 -60.71
CA ILE A 1142 -2.72 1.45 -59.50
C ILE A 1142 -4.10 0.79 -59.54
N ASP A 1143 -5.15 1.52 -59.89
CA ASP A 1143 -6.49 0.97 -60.01
C ASP A 1143 -6.58 -0.04 -61.19
N ALA A 1144 -5.85 0.19 -62.29
CA ALA A 1144 -5.72 -0.80 -63.38
C ALA A 1144 -4.94 -2.06 -62.95
N TYR A 1145 -3.91 -1.93 -62.11
CA TYR A 1145 -3.22 -3.07 -61.49
C TYR A 1145 -4.18 -3.85 -60.58
N TYR A 1146 -4.96 -3.16 -59.73
CA TYR A 1146 -5.97 -3.79 -58.88
C TYR A 1146 -7.02 -4.57 -59.69
N GLN A 1147 -7.50 -4.03 -60.82
CA GLN A 1147 -8.43 -4.76 -61.71
C GLN A 1147 -7.81 -5.99 -62.38
N ARG A 1148 -6.47 -6.11 -62.40
CA ARG A 1148 -5.73 -7.19 -63.05
C ARG A 1148 -5.29 -8.29 -62.07
N GLU A 1149 -4.71 -7.89 -60.93
CA GLU A 1149 -4.11 -8.80 -59.93
C GLU A 1149 -4.94 -8.94 -58.64
N GLY A 1150 -5.92 -8.06 -58.40
CA GLY A 1150 -6.78 -8.08 -57.20
C GLY A 1150 -6.17 -7.54 -55.91
N VAL A 1151 -4.90 -7.11 -55.95
CA VAL A 1151 -4.16 -6.54 -54.81
C VAL A 1151 -4.10 -5.01 -54.94
N ASP A 1152 -4.31 -4.29 -53.83
CA ASP A 1152 -4.12 -2.84 -53.77
C ASP A 1152 -2.65 -2.54 -53.49
N LEU A 1153 -2.01 -1.70 -54.31
CA LEU A 1153 -0.63 -1.25 -54.08
C LEU A 1153 -0.58 0.09 -53.34
N LEU A 1154 -1.71 0.80 -53.20
CA LEU A 1154 -1.73 2.08 -52.50
C LEU A 1154 -1.56 1.90 -50.99
N VAL A 1155 -2.16 0.84 -50.44
CA VAL A 1155 -2.29 0.59 -49.00
C VAL A 1155 -2.00 -0.88 -48.74
N ALA A 1156 -1.08 -1.17 -47.82
CA ALA A 1156 -0.68 -2.54 -47.52
C ALA A 1156 -1.85 -3.37 -46.95
N HIS A 1157 -1.85 -4.67 -47.19
CA HIS A 1157 -2.99 -5.52 -46.80
C HIS A 1157 -3.21 -5.55 -45.27
N SER A 1158 -2.11 -5.48 -44.51
CA SER A 1158 -2.05 -5.34 -43.05
C SER A 1158 -2.89 -4.19 -42.52
N ASP A 1159 -2.96 -3.07 -43.23
CA ASP A 1159 -3.59 -1.83 -42.76
C ASP A 1159 -5.11 -1.95 -42.67
N TYR A 1160 -5.67 -3.01 -43.25
CA TYR A 1160 -7.09 -3.35 -43.16
C TYR A 1160 -7.38 -4.43 -42.11
N ASP A 1161 -6.38 -5.15 -41.58
CA ASP A 1161 -6.60 -6.32 -40.70
C ASP A 1161 -7.45 -5.99 -39.47
N GLU A 1162 -7.27 -4.80 -38.86
CA GLU A 1162 -8.02 -4.45 -37.65
C GLU A 1162 -9.45 -3.93 -37.92
N LEU A 1163 -9.70 -3.33 -39.09
CA LEU A 1163 -11.07 -3.10 -39.60
C LEU A 1163 -11.79 -4.43 -39.91
N LEU A 1164 -11.07 -5.38 -40.51
CA LEU A 1164 -11.62 -6.65 -40.98
C LEU A 1164 -11.72 -7.73 -39.89
N GLN A 1165 -11.07 -7.52 -38.75
CA GLN A 1165 -11.06 -8.44 -37.61
C GLN A 1165 -12.48 -8.74 -37.11
N GLY A 1166 -12.85 -10.02 -37.14
CA GLY A 1166 -14.17 -10.49 -36.70
C GLY A 1166 -15.29 -10.35 -37.74
N LEU A 1167 -15.01 -9.85 -38.94
CA LEU A 1167 -15.98 -9.86 -40.04
C LEU A 1167 -16.25 -11.29 -40.53
N THR A 1168 -17.50 -11.54 -40.96
CA THR A 1168 -17.90 -12.82 -41.54
C THR A 1168 -17.48 -12.91 -43.00
N ALA A 1169 -17.38 -14.11 -43.58
CA ALA A 1169 -17.15 -14.28 -45.02
C ALA A 1169 -18.17 -13.52 -45.90
N TRP A 1170 -19.40 -13.31 -45.41
CA TRP A 1170 -20.40 -12.47 -46.08
C TRP A 1170 -20.09 -10.96 -45.97
N HIS A 1171 -19.63 -10.48 -44.81
CA HIS A 1171 -19.14 -9.10 -44.67
C HIS A 1171 -17.89 -8.84 -45.52
N LEU A 1172 -16.96 -9.79 -45.60
CA LEU A 1172 -15.78 -9.72 -46.47
C LEU A 1172 -16.18 -9.70 -47.95
N GLN A 1173 -17.16 -10.52 -48.36
CA GLN A 1173 -17.71 -10.48 -49.71
C GLN A 1173 -18.41 -9.14 -50.04
N ILE A 1174 -18.98 -8.43 -49.04
CA ILE A 1174 -19.50 -7.07 -49.24
C ILE A 1174 -18.35 -6.06 -49.33
N TRP A 1175 -17.32 -6.19 -48.49
CA TRP A 1175 -16.11 -5.35 -48.50
C TRP A 1175 -15.42 -5.39 -49.87
N GLU A 1176 -15.19 -6.57 -50.44
CA GLU A 1176 -14.67 -6.75 -51.81
C GLU A 1176 -15.51 -6.03 -52.87
N GLN A 1177 -16.83 -5.94 -52.67
CA GLN A 1177 -17.78 -5.22 -53.54
C GLN A 1177 -17.91 -3.71 -53.25
N LEU A 1178 -17.17 -3.17 -52.27
CA LEU A 1178 -17.08 -1.73 -52.07
C LEU A 1178 -16.04 -1.14 -53.05
N PRO A 1179 -16.27 0.08 -53.57
CA PRO A 1179 -15.26 0.81 -54.35
C PRO A 1179 -13.94 0.88 -53.60
N LEU A 1180 -12.82 0.71 -54.30
CA LEU A 1180 -11.51 0.61 -53.68
C LEU A 1180 -11.12 1.89 -52.93
N THR A 1181 -11.40 3.06 -53.50
CA THR A 1181 -11.32 4.37 -52.83
C THR A 1181 -12.10 4.41 -51.52
N TYR A 1182 -13.36 3.95 -51.54
CA TYR A 1182 -14.17 3.90 -50.32
C TYR A 1182 -13.61 2.95 -49.26
N ARG A 1183 -12.90 1.87 -49.64
CA ARG A 1183 -12.18 0.99 -48.70
C ARG A 1183 -10.96 1.67 -48.10
N ARG A 1184 -10.13 2.31 -48.93
CA ARG A 1184 -8.95 3.10 -48.51
C ARG A 1184 -9.36 4.17 -47.49
N ASP A 1185 -10.44 4.91 -47.78
CA ASP A 1185 -10.99 5.97 -46.93
C ASP A 1185 -11.53 5.45 -45.57
N LEU A 1186 -12.00 4.20 -45.48
CA LEU A 1186 -12.55 3.64 -44.23
C LEU A 1186 -11.49 3.45 -43.13
N ARG A 1187 -10.18 3.51 -43.44
CA ARG A 1187 -9.12 3.55 -42.41
C ARG A 1187 -9.16 4.82 -41.55
N SER A 1188 -9.73 5.93 -42.05
CA SER A 1188 -9.99 7.14 -41.23
C SER A 1188 -10.97 6.91 -40.07
N LEU A 1189 -11.57 5.72 -39.99
CA LEU A 1189 -12.33 5.29 -38.83
C LEU A 1189 -11.43 4.90 -37.63
N TYR A 1190 -10.14 4.59 -37.84
CA TYR A 1190 -9.16 4.37 -36.77
C TYR A 1190 -9.00 5.60 -35.87
N ASP A 1191 -8.98 6.81 -36.44
CA ASP A 1191 -8.90 8.09 -35.69
C ASP A 1191 -10.18 8.42 -34.89
N THR A 1192 -11.21 7.57 -34.93
CA THR A 1192 -12.43 7.82 -34.17
C THR A 1192 -12.24 7.44 -32.71
N THR A 1193 -12.71 8.29 -31.80
CA THR A 1193 -12.74 7.97 -30.37
C THR A 1193 -13.52 6.71 -30.04
N LEU A 1194 -14.39 6.23 -30.94
CA LEU A 1194 -15.07 4.94 -30.82
C LEU A 1194 -14.10 3.76 -31.02
N PHE A 1195 -13.14 3.86 -31.95
CA PHE A 1195 -12.09 2.86 -32.15
C PHE A 1195 -11.14 2.83 -30.94
N ASP A 1196 -10.57 3.99 -30.57
CA ASP A 1196 -9.64 4.10 -29.42
C ASP A 1196 -10.20 3.58 -28.09
N THR A 1197 -11.46 3.91 -27.79
CA THR A 1197 -12.03 3.71 -26.44
C THR A 1197 -12.99 2.54 -26.33
N HIS A 1198 -13.56 2.07 -27.45
CA HIS A 1198 -14.55 0.98 -27.49
C HIS A 1198 -14.44 0.14 -28.78
N PRO A 1199 -13.27 -0.45 -29.10
CA PRO A 1199 -13.01 -1.09 -30.40
C PRO A 1199 -13.97 -2.24 -30.77
N ASP A 1200 -14.67 -2.85 -29.81
CA ASP A 1200 -15.69 -3.86 -30.13
C ASP A 1200 -17.04 -3.23 -30.50
N ILE A 1201 -17.43 -2.11 -29.86
CA ILE A 1201 -18.61 -1.33 -30.28
C ILE A 1201 -18.35 -0.72 -31.67
N PHE A 1202 -17.12 -0.31 -31.92
CA PHE A 1202 -16.65 0.05 -33.25
C PHE A 1202 -16.84 -1.11 -34.24
N ARG A 1203 -16.25 -2.29 -33.98
CA ARG A 1203 -16.31 -3.45 -34.91
C ARG A 1203 -17.74 -3.95 -35.13
N GLU A 1204 -18.57 -4.03 -34.10
CA GLU A 1204 -19.99 -4.40 -34.26
C GLU A 1204 -20.73 -3.38 -35.14
N ARG A 1205 -20.54 -2.09 -34.88
CA ARG A 1205 -21.19 -1.02 -35.64
C ARG A 1205 -20.68 -0.96 -37.09
N PHE A 1206 -19.38 -1.15 -37.31
CA PHE A 1206 -18.77 -1.24 -38.64
C PHE A 1206 -19.35 -2.44 -39.42
N ALA A 1207 -19.39 -3.62 -38.81
CA ALA A 1207 -20.00 -4.82 -39.37
C ALA A 1207 -21.50 -4.63 -39.69
N GLN A 1208 -22.27 -3.98 -38.79
CA GLN A 1208 -23.67 -3.66 -39.04
C GLN A 1208 -23.84 -2.71 -40.24
N GLN A 1209 -23.02 -1.67 -40.38
CA GLN A 1209 -23.11 -0.75 -41.52
C GLN A 1209 -22.65 -1.43 -42.83
N LEU A 1210 -21.60 -2.27 -42.80
CA LEU A 1210 -21.22 -3.15 -43.92
C LEU A 1210 -22.38 -4.07 -44.33
N GLY A 1211 -23.03 -4.74 -43.39
CA GLY A 1211 -24.23 -5.55 -43.64
C GLY A 1211 -25.37 -4.74 -44.29
N ARG A 1212 -25.53 -3.46 -43.92
CA ARG A 1212 -26.49 -2.55 -44.56
C ARG A 1212 -26.06 -2.09 -45.95
N LEU A 1213 -24.77 -1.85 -46.20
CA LEU A 1213 -24.23 -1.63 -47.56
C LEU A 1213 -24.48 -2.85 -48.48
N GLY A 1214 -24.54 -4.07 -47.92
CA GLY A 1214 -24.88 -5.29 -48.64
C GLY A 1214 -26.38 -5.53 -48.87
N THR A 1215 -27.27 -4.98 -48.04
CA THR A 1215 -28.71 -5.34 -48.03
C THR A 1215 -29.68 -4.22 -48.38
N ASP A 1216 -29.32 -2.96 -48.14
CA ASP A 1216 -30.16 -1.80 -48.41
C ASP A 1216 -29.51 -0.94 -49.51
N ASN A 1217 -30.02 -1.07 -50.74
CA ASN A 1217 -29.52 -0.31 -51.90
C ASN A 1217 -29.65 1.22 -51.73
N MET A 1218 -30.64 1.71 -50.97
CA MET A 1218 -30.80 3.14 -50.73
C MET A 1218 -29.80 3.63 -49.70
N PHE A 1219 -29.55 2.85 -48.65
CA PHE A 1219 -28.45 3.12 -47.72
C PHE A 1219 -27.08 3.05 -48.43
N ARG A 1220 -26.82 2.02 -49.24
CA ARG A 1220 -25.58 1.88 -50.03
C ARG A 1220 -25.35 3.10 -50.93
N MET A 1221 -26.38 3.55 -51.65
CA MET A 1221 -26.29 4.73 -52.52
C MET A 1221 -26.00 6.03 -51.74
N VAL A 1222 -26.59 6.22 -50.56
CA VAL A 1222 -26.36 7.43 -49.75
C VAL A 1222 -25.04 7.38 -48.99
N ALA A 1223 -24.60 6.20 -48.54
CA ALA A 1223 -23.35 6.01 -47.81
C ALA A 1223 -22.11 6.11 -48.71
N LEU A 1224 -22.16 5.54 -49.91
CA LEU A 1224 -21.14 5.76 -50.95
C LEU A 1224 -21.18 7.19 -51.54
N GLY A 1225 -22.25 7.95 -51.27
CA GLY A 1225 -22.38 9.37 -51.60
C GLY A 1225 -21.93 10.34 -50.49
N ARG A 1226 -21.16 9.84 -49.51
CA ARG A 1226 -20.65 10.59 -48.35
C ARG A 1226 -19.21 10.18 -48.00
N PRO A 1227 -18.48 10.97 -47.19
CA PRO A 1227 -17.19 10.55 -46.63
C PRO A 1227 -17.30 9.22 -45.89
N ALA A 1228 -16.31 8.35 -46.03
CA ALA A 1228 -16.28 7.05 -45.38
C ALA A 1228 -16.26 7.15 -43.84
N SER A 1229 -15.64 8.20 -43.29
CA SER A 1229 -15.67 8.53 -41.85
C SER A 1229 -17.08 8.74 -41.29
N ASP A 1230 -18.04 9.15 -42.13
CA ASP A 1230 -19.46 9.32 -41.79
C ASP A 1230 -20.21 7.96 -41.71
N LEU A 1231 -19.64 6.83 -42.17
CA LEU A 1231 -20.34 5.54 -42.29
C LEU A 1231 -20.94 5.07 -40.95
N LEU A 1232 -20.20 5.25 -39.85
CA LEU A 1232 -20.67 4.83 -38.52
C LEU A 1232 -21.77 5.77 -37.98
N THR A 1233 -21.80 7.04 -38.36
CA THR A 1233 -22.79 8.05 -37.90
C THR A 1233 -24.03 8.12 -38.81
N LEU A 1234 -23.95 7.55 -40.02
CA LEU A 1234 -24.91 7.67 -41.10
C LEU A 1234 -26.31 7.10 -40.78
N GLN A 1235 -27.24 7.99 -40.41
CA GLN A 1235 -28.66 7.68 -40.26
C GLN A 1235 -29.50 8.20 -41.44
N VAL A 1236 -29.69 7.34 -42.44
CA VAL A 1236 -30.68 7.57 -43.50
C VAL A 1236 -32.08 7.28 -42.94
N ARG A 1237 -32.85 8.32 -42.62
CA ARG A 1237 -34.29 8.18 -42.36
C ARG A 1237 -35.02 7.93 -43.67
N VAL A 1238 -35.66 6.77 -43.78
CA VAL A 1238 -36.62 6.50 -44.85
C VAL A 1238 -37.79 7.47 -44.69
N ILE A 1239 -37.99 8.36 -45.67
CA ILE A 1239 -39.19 9.19 -45.77
C ILE A 1239 -40.23 8.35 -46.51
N GLY A 1240 -41.27 7.94 -45.78
CA GLY A 1240 -42.49 7.30 -46.32
C GLY A 1240 -43.67 8.27 -46.32
#